data_AF-A0A939WXG1-F1
#
_entry.id   AF-A0A939WXG1-F1
#
_cell.length_a   1.000
_cell.length_b   1.000
_cell.length_c   1.000
_cell.angle_alpha   90.00
_cell.angle_beta   90.00
_cell.angle_gamma   90.00
#
_symmetry.space_group_name_H-M   'P 1'
#
loop_
_entity.id
_entity.type
_entity.pdbx_description
1 polymer ?
#
loop_
_entity_poly.entity_id
_entity_poly.type
_entity_poly.pdbx_seq_one_letter_code
_entity_poly.pdbx_strand_id
1 'polypeptide(L)'
;MKKFMSAALVLMLLLFVACSGGGNKKEEVPDGENTDQDEISDGDGISDADVPDNGDSTDSGTDTDTDTDTDTDTDTDTDTDTDTEPDTEPVIDDEDKPETVQCADLPALTGKTCEVTAGNGSKLIKGNVLSGNKAYIGGSVLIGADGFIVCTGCDCSEKAAGATIINCPGATVTPALINGHDHLGYVNNMPGDWKDERFDHRHEWRRGKNGHTKLDVPGGASVEQKQWAELRQLMSGTLAIAGSGGAKGFLRNIDQNFVDTFGLEGMDVKYQTFPLNDSDGTMKDSGCDYKSIDSASVLQADCYLPHVSEGINKAARNEMLCLTGRQEGGIDLAKENSAFVHSVGIIAEDGEELAKSKTAVIWSVRTNISLYGNTAPVTMLKNQGVLIGLGTDWIASGSMNILRELACVDYLNKNHFAKSFSDYEIWKMATVNNAAALRILDVTGAIRPGLVGDIVVFDAKDAENPYRAVIAGHEKKVALVLRGGQVFYGDESVVTALDTANECEKLSVCDVAKKVCVKETGMTLADFQSKNSDQYKLFYCGTPDDEPTCVPQRTRSQDESHPYSGPTATDTDGDGIDDEDDNCPDIFNPIRPVDNGKQADSDGDGVGDACDKCPLAKDVDDCSTVNPDDKDGDGIPNAFDNCPFDKNPAQEDSDGNNIGDACDLTAATIYEIKKGEIQTGRRVTVEGIVTAFKSNNFFMQVDPSDQDSTLKEQFSGIYVYKSTSEVNVGDKVRVSGKVTLYYDQLQIANVEKVEIVKANKGVPDFVTVDPAKVKNGGELKDAYNGVLVRVENVDVTEAADSYHVFGVANGLKVDDDFYSFVDPAVGTHFAEIRGVLAYTFNYSKILPRFAEDYVIDNCGNSSCDESWSQCEPATGECVPKEGFCASKAECLGEGRVCNTATHQCGEGNPCAEVECDAEYSECSGYYGTCVAISGKCMSNSDCTAEEECNSATHECEEIPSIIKNGSFEEWGEKVPTYWSEVSPTNITLSNVTKETSDVHGGSFALKMKTTTDNKRLATETMSLSEGTYTCEYYAKYEGGVAKVALRGVHGGSQYIGNLDYTTLTDSWQKLTQTIPVSSSLADFQLTISVKSDVSGQYVLVDDLVCIKD
;
A
#
# COMPACT_ATOMS: atom_id res chain seq x y z
N MET A 1 -3.62 -9.79 -55.84
CA MET A 1 -2.61 -9.23 -56.77
C MET A 1 -1.61 -8.43 -55.94
N LYS A 2 -0.28 -8.60 -56.12
CA LYS A 2 0.67 -7.56 -56.61
C LYS A 2 0.50 -6.17 -55.94
N LYS A 3 1.50 -5.55 -55.28
CA LYS A 3 2.98 -5.69 -55.35
C LYS A 3 3.71 -5.09 -54.11
N PHE A 4 4.93 -5.58 -53.86
CA PHE A 4 6.21 -4.88 -53.56
C PHE A 4 6.26 -3.32 -53.59
N MET A 5 7.24 -2.59 -52.99
CA MET A 5 8.27 -2.81 -51.93
C MET A 5 9.19 -1.53 -51.86
N SER A 6 9.82 -1.25 -50.71
CA SER A 6 11.02 -0.38 -50.50
C SER A 6 11.04 1.14 -50.87
N ALA A 7 11.08 1.96 -49.80
CA ALA A 7 12.23 2.79 -49.35
C ALA A 7 12.74 4.09 -50.06
N ALA A 8 13.08 5.06 -49.18
CA ALA A 8 14.33 5.87 -49.16
C ALA A 8 14.40 7.33 -49.70
N LEU A 9 14.85 8.24 -48.78
CA LEU A 9 15.69 9.46 -48.96
C LEU A 9 15.15 10.69 -49.77
N VAL A 10 15.66 11.95 -49.66
CA VAL A 10 16.13 12.82 -48.53
C VAL A 10 16.66 14.20 -49.04
N LEU A 11 16.70 15.22 -48.16
CA LEU A 11 17.51 16.47 -48.19
C LEU A 11 17.21 17.67 -49.12
N MET A 12 17.28 18.88 -48.52
CA MET A 12 17.96 20.13 -48.94
C MET A 12 18.26 20.94 -47.65
N LEU A 13 19.30 21.75 -47.43
CA LEU A 13 20.53 22.16 -48.15
C LEU A 13 21.53 22.59 -47.00
N LEU A 14 22.73 22.02 -46.81
CA LEU A 14 24.04 22.22 -47.49
C LEU A 14 24.71 23.60 -47.34
N LEU A 15 26.02 23.59 -47.01
CA LEU A 15 27.16 24.19 -47.75
C LEU A 15 28.49 23.60 -47.15
N PHE A 16 29.21 22.69 -47.84
CA PHE A 16 30.34 22.90 -48.79
C PHE A 16 31.65 23.44 -48.14
N VAL A 17 32.89 23.00 -48.46
CA VAL A 17 33.51 21.87 -49.24
C VAL A 17 35.06 21.94 -49.03
N ALA A 18 36.03 21.07 -49.41
CA ALA A 18 36.19 19.82 -50.18
C ALA A 18 37.57 19.13 -49.87
N CYS A 19 38.00 18.19 -50.74
CA CYS A 19 39.40 17.80 -51.12
C CYS A 19 40.12 16.57 -50.50
N SER A 20 40.04 15.46 -51.24
CA SER A 20 41.13 14.52 -51.64
C SER A 20 42.03 13.81 -50.59
N GLY A 21 41.84 12.49 -50.42
CA GLY A 21 42.53 11.53 -51.31
C GLY A 21 43.55 10.51 -50.75
N GLY A 22 43.06 9.33 -50.31
CA GLY A 22 43.66 8.00 -50.59
C GLY A 22 44.82 7.45 -49.73
N GLY A 23 44.97 6.12 -49.71
CA GLY A 23 46.18 5.42 -49.23
C GLY A 23 45.96 4.07 -48.50
N ASN A 24 46.11 2.93 -49.18
CA ASN A 24 46.00 1.58 -48.59
C ASN A 24 47.26 1.10 -47.84
N LYS A 25 47.07 0.20 -46.85
CA LYS A 25 47.92 -0.94 -46.40
C LYS A 25 47.09 -1.74 -45.36
N LYS A 26 46.98 -3.08 -45.26
CA LYS A 26 47.81 -4.28 -45.63
C LYS A 26 49.16 -4.34 -44.89
N GLU A 27 49.61 -5.45 -44.28
CA GLU A 27 49.27 -6.91 -44.34
C GLU A 27 49.02 -7.47 -42.90
N GLU A 28 48.29 -8.58 -42.64
CA GLU A 28 48.60 -10.05 -42.70
C GLU A 28 49.57 -10.59 -41.61
N VAL A 29 49.47 -11.91 -41.31
CA VAL A 29 49.73 -12.59 -40.00
C VAL A 29 50.21 -14.04 -40.31
N PRO A 30 51.24 -14.67 -39.66
CA PRO A 30 51.12 -15.22 -38.28
C PRO A 30 52.43 -15.46 -37.45
N ASP A 31 52.26 -16.13 -36.29
CA ASP A 31 53.20 -16.98 -35.49
C ASP A 31 54.45 -16.41 -34.76
N GLY A 32 54.82 -17.05 -33.64
CA GLY A 32 56.09 -16.84 -32.91
C GLY A 32 56.13 -17.39 -31.46
N GLU A 33 56.83 -18.50 -31.23
CA GLU A 33 56.89 -19.24 -29.93
C GLU A 33 57.94 -18.71 -28.91
N ASN A 34 57.72 -19.07 -27.63
CA ASN A 34 58.68 -19.54 -26.61
C ASN A 34 59.84 -18.68 -26.00
N THR A 35 59.66 -18.39 -24.70
CA THR A 35 60.51 -18.76 -23.52
C THR A 35 61.93 -18.23 -23.24
N ASP A 36 62.13 -17.98 -21.92
CA ASP A 36 63.33 -18.13 -21.06
C ASP A 36 64.39 -17.01 -20.86
N GLN A 37 64.49 -16.60 -19.57
CA GLN A 37 65.71 -16.42 -18.73
C GLN A 37 66.77 -15.33 -19.11
N ASP A 38 67.42 -14.60 -18.18
CA ASP A 38 67.67 -14.83 -16.74
C ASP A 38 68.10 -13.56 -15.92
N GLU A 39 67.99 -13.66 -14.59
CA GLU A 39 68.80 -13.05 -13.49
C GLU A 39 68.97 -11.51 -13.23
N ILE A 40 69.63 -11.22 -12.08
CA ILE A 40 70.06 -9.94 -11.44
C ILE A 40 69.03 -9.32 -10.46
N SER A 41 69.30 -9.06 -9.16
CA SER A 41 70.42 -9.43 -8.24
C SER A 41 70.11 -9.02 -6.78
N ASP A 42 70.72 -9.72 -5.79
CA ASP A 42 71.14 -9.30 -4.42
C ASP A 42 70.15 -8.53 -3.47
N GLY A 43 70.04 -8.86 -2.16
CA GLY A 43 70.66 -9.94 -1.39
C GLY A 43 70.44 -9.82 0.15
N ASP A 44 70.70 -10.94 0.85
CA ASP A 44 71.05 -11.20 2.27
C ASP A 44 70.54 -10.30 3.45
N GLY A 45 70.10 -10.84 4.60
CA GLY A 45 69.89 -12.24 5.02
C GLY A 45 70.01 -12.47 6.56
N ILE A 46 69.90 -13.74 6.99
CA ILE A 46 70.37 -14.33 8.30
C ILE A 46 69.54 -13.97 9.57
N SER A 47 69.12 -14.90 10.45
CA SER A 47 69.14 -16.39 10.45
C SER A 47 68.27 -17.01 11.57
N ASP A 48 67.79 -18.24 11.32
CA ASP A 48 67.63 -19.44 12.18
C ASP A 48 67.43 -19.33 13.71
N ALA A 49 66.43 -20.06 14.26
CA ALA A 49 66.67 -21.37 14.91
C ALA A 49 65.39 -22.09 15.42
N ASP A 50 65.30 -23.39 15.12
CA ASP A 50 64.78 -24.54 15.88
C ASP A 50 63.37 -24.59 16.57
N VAL A 51 62.79 -25.80 16.43
CA VAL A 51 61.62 -26.42 17.12
C VAL A 51 62.23 -27.50 18.08
N PRO A 52 61.57 -28.11 19.11
CA PRO A 52 60.12 -28.30 19.26
C PRO A 52 59.50 -28.47 20.69
N ASP A 53 58.19 -28.77 20.70
CA ASP A 53 57.46 -29.77 21.52
C ASP A 53 56.99 -29.49 22.98
N ASN A 54 55.78 -30.04 23.26
CA ASN A 54 55.11 -30.42 24.53
C ASN A 54 55.05 -29.49 25.77
N GLY A 55 53.86 -29.42 26.40
CA GLY A 55 53.65 -28.76 27.70
C GLY A 55 52.21 -28.83 28.24
N ASP A 56 51.93 -29.84 29.09
CA ASP A 56 50.71 -30.03 29.90
C ASP A 56 50.73 -29.16 31.20
N SER A 57 49.73 -29.31 32.09
CA SER A 57 49.46 -28.65 33.39
C SER A 57 48.78 -27.26 33.29
N THR A 58 47.52 -27.07 33.72
CA THR A 58 46.96 -27.06 35.11
C THR A 58 47.61 -26.05 36.06
N ASP A 59 46.83 -25.11 36.62
CA ASP A 59 46.39 -25.18 38.03
C ASP A 59 45.29 -24.11 38.31
N SER A 60 44.71 -24.19 39.51
CA SER A 60 43.89 -23.22 40.26
C SER A 60 44.30 -21.73 40.13
N GLY A 61 43.42 -20.76 40.35
CA GLY A 61 42.07 -20.82 40.92
C GLY A 61 41.99 -20.16 42.30
N THR A 62 41.35 -18.99 42.38
CA THR A 62 40.98 -18.32 43.64
C THR A 62 39.61 -17.66 43.52
N ASP A 63 38.59 -18.49 43.68
CA ASP A 63 37.43 -18.23 44.54
C ASP A 63 37.51 -16.96 45.42
N THR A 64 36.47 -16.11 45.32
CA THR A 64 35.86 -15.45 46.48
C THR A 64 34.33 -15.37 46.31
N ASP A 65 33.60 -16.20 47.05
CA ASP A 65 32.13 -16.13 47.24
C ASP A 65 31.55 -14.72 47.50
N THR A 66 30.28 -14.52 47.08
CA THR A 66 29.20 -14.17 48.03
C THR A 66 27.85 -14.66 47.51
N ASP A 67 27.13 -15.42 48.34
CA ASP A 67 25.82 -16.04 48.04
C ASP A 67 24.66 -15.05 47.81
N THR A 68 23.58 -15.53 47.18
CA THR A 68 22.33 -15.84 47.93
C THR A 68 21.34 -16.69 47.11
N ASP A 69 20.95 -17.85 47.66
CA ASP A 69 19.58 -18.42 47.80
C ASP A 69 18.59 -18.36 46.60
N THR A 70 17.74 -19.35 46.26
CA THR A 70 17.34 -20.69 46.81
C THR A 70 16.52 -21.41 45.70
N ASP A 71 16.15 -22.70 45.70
CA ASP A 71 16.20 -23.77 46.71
C ASP A 71 16.25 -25.19 46.06
N THR A 72 16.06 -26.22 46.89
CA THR A 72 15.69 -27.65 46.66
C THR A 72 14.58 -27.97 45.60
N ASP A 73 14.31 -29.22 45.18
CA ASP A 73 14.61 -30.51 45.84
C ASP A 73 14.80 -31.74 44.91
N THR A 74 15.30 -32.81 45.52
CA THR A 74 15.49 -34.17 45.03
C THR A 74 14.20 -34.94 44.74
N ASP A 75 14.30 -36.01 43.93
CA ASP A 75 13.93 -37.34 44.43
C ASP A 75 14.78 -38.44 43.76
N THR A 76 14.77 -39.66 44.31
CA THR A 76 15.61 -40.79 43.87
C THR A 76 14.79 -42.04 43.56
N ASP A 77 15.16 -42.78 42.51
CA ASP A 77 14.82 -44.21 42.42
C ASP A 77 15.99 -45.02 41.84
N THR A 78 15.99 -46.34 42.07
CA THR A 78 17.19 -47.19 41.89
C THR A 78 17.01 -48.36 40.92
N ASP A 79 17.93 -48.51 39.97
CA ASP A 79 17.98 -49.63 39.02
C ASP A 79 18.14 -51.01 39.66
N THR A 80 17.48 -52.00 39.03
CA THR A 80 18.01 -53.38 38.91
C THR A 80 17.61 -53.97 37.55
N ASP A 81 18.59 -54.39 36.75
CA ASP A 81 18.40 -55.00 35.42
C ASP A 81 17.51 -56.24 35.38
N THR A 82 16.84 -56.45 34.24
CA THR A 82 16.99 -57.69 33.43
C THR A 82 16.71 -57.40 31.96
N ASP A 83 17.52 -57.97 31.07
CA ASP A 83 17.53 -57.68 29.62
C ASP A 83 16.22 -58.05 28.90
N THR A 84 15.75 -57.18 27.99
CA THR A 84 15.16 -57.59 26.71
C THR A 84 15.24 -56.44 25.71
N GLU A 85 15.84 -56.67 24.53
CA GLU A 85 15.91 -55.66 23.45
C GLU A 85 14.52 -55.43 22.80
N PRO A 86 14.17 -54.17 22.51
CA PRO A 86 13.37 -53.78 21.36
C PRO A 86 14.26 -53.15 20.27
N ASP A 87 13.79 -53.17 19.02
CA ASP A 87 14.47 -52.54 17.89
C ASP A 87 14.67 -51.03 18.09
N THR A 88 15.88 -50.53 17.83
CA THR A 88 16.16 -49.10 17.80
C THR A 88 15.76 -48.51 16.45
N GLU A 89 14.57 -47.92 16.36
CA GLU A 89 14.28 -46.92 15.33
C GLU A 89 15.29 -45.75 15.47
N PRO A 90 15.73 -45.12 14.36
CA PRO A 90 16.67 -44.02 14.43
C PRO A 90 16.05 -42.82 15.15
N VAL A 91 16.76 -42.31 16.16
CA VAL A 91 16.39 -41.07 16.85
C VAL A 91 16.67 -39.90 15.91
N ILE A 92 15.65 -39.48 15.17
CA ILE A 92 15.57 -38.15 14.57
C ILE A 92 15.32 -37.16 15.71
N ASP A 93 15.97 -35.99 15.65
CA ASP A 93 15.82 -34.96 16.69
C ASP A 93 14.36 -34.47 16.78
N ASP A 94 13.89 -34.19 18.00
CA ASP A 94 12.45 -34.15 18.31
C ASP A 94 11.87 -32.72 18.41
N GLU A 95 12.63 -31.70 17.98
CA GLU A 95 12.25 -30.29 18.15
C GLU A 95 11.09 -29.83 17.24
N ASP A 96 10.82 -30.52 16.13
CA ASP A 96 9.84 -30.11 15.10
C ASP A 96 8.45 -30.79 15.24
N LYS A 97 8.24 -31.62 16.27
CA LYS A 97 6.91 -32.21 16.55
C LYS A 97 5.99 -31.20 17.27
N PRO A 98 4.71 -31.08 16.86
CA PRO A 98 3.79 -30.13 17.49
C PRO A 98 3.40 -30.52 18.93
N GLU A 99 3.60 -29.61 19.88
CA GLU A 99 3.25 -29.81 21.29
C GLU A 99 1.72 -29.87 21.48
N THR A 100 1.22 -31.02 21.93
CA THR A 100 -0.20 -31.18 22.24
C THR A 100 -0.49 -30.84 23.70
N VAL A 101 -1.11 -29.68 23.94
CA VAL A 101 -1.43 -29.18 25.27
C VAL A 101 -2.87 -29.53 25.63
N GLN A 102 -3.06 -30.46 26.58
CA GLN A 102 -4.38 -30.86 27.04
C GLN A 102 -4.96 -29.83 28.04
N CYS A 103 -6.01 -29.12 27.62
CA CYS A 103 -6.73 -28.16 28.44
C CYS A 103 -7.98 -28.79 29.08
N ALA A 104 -8.81 -27.97 29.74
CA ALA A 104 -10.02 -28.43 30.42
C ALA A 104 -11.12 -28.90 29.45
N ASP A 105 -11.79 -30.01 29.77
CA ASP A 105 -12.84 -30.60 28.94
C ASP A 105 -14.01 -29.63 28.67
N LEU A 106 -14.26 -29.35 27.39
CA LEU A 106 -15.40 -28.55 26.94
C LEU A 106 -16.69 -29.40 26.90
N PRO A 107 -17.81 -28.97 27.51
CA PRO A 107 -19.03 -29.77 27.58
C PRO A 107 -19.59 -30.15 26.19
N ALA A 108 -19.67 -31.45 25.91
CA ALA A 108 -20.06 -31.99 24.61
C ALA A 108 -21.49 -31.57 24.18
N LEU A 109 -21.63 -31.18 22.90
CA LEU A 109 -22.88 -30.73 22.32
C LEU A 109 -23.62 -31.85 21.58
N THR A 110 -24.94 -31.92 21.76
CA THR A 110 -25.80 -32.88 21.05
C THR A 110 -26.30 -32.28 19.73
N GLY A 111 -25.99 -32.93 18.60
CA GLY A 111 -26.60 -32.62 17.29
C GLY A 111 -26.12 -31.34 16.60
N LYS A 112 -25.03 -30.73 17.07
CA LYS A 112 -24.41 -29.50 16.52
C LYS A 112 -22.90 -29.52 16.76
N THR A 113 -22.14 -28.72 16.02
CA THR A 113 -20.68 -28.60 16.20
C THR A 113 -20.29 -27.50 17.19
N CYS A 114 -20.99 -26.36 17.13
CA CYS A 114 -20.79 -25.23 18.04
C CYS A 114 -22.10 -24.77 18.68
N GLU A 115 -21.98 -24.00 19.77
CA GLU A 115 -23.06 -23.25 20.41
C GLU A 115 -22.60 -21.82 20.69
N VAL A 116 -23.45 -20.84 20.38
CA VAL A 116 -23.15 -19.42 20.55
C VAL A 116 -23.97 -18.84 21.69
N THR A 117 -23.30 -18.19 22.64
CA THR A 117 -23.92 -17.35 23.68
C THR A 117 -23.61 -15.89 23.37
N ALA A 118 -24.63 -15.11 23.01
CA ALA A 118 -24.47 -13.72 22.60
C ALA A 118 -23.92 -12.84 23.74
N GLY A 119 -23.01 -11.94 23.39
CA GLY A 119 -22.39 -10.95 24.28
C GLY A 119 -22.12 -9.65 23.53
N ASN A 120 -20.95 -9.05 23.74
CA ASN A 120 -20.49 -7.85 23.05
C ASN A 120 -19.78 -8.15 21.70
N GLY A 121 -19.12 -7.12 21.14
CA GLY A 121 -18.39 -7.19 19.86
C GLY A 121 -17.24 -8.20 19.83
N SER A 122 -16.61 -8.51 20.96
CA SER A 122 -15.55 -9.52 21.06
C SER A 122 -16.07 -10.94 20.84
N LYS A 123 -15.17 -11.88 20.52
CA LYS A 123 -15.48 -13.29 20.23
C LYS A 123 -14.52 -14.20 21.01
N LEU A 124 -15.03 -14.92 22.01
CA LEU A 124 -14.28 -15.99 22.70
C LEU A 124 -14.67 -17.33 22.08
N ILE A 125 -13.77 -17.92 21.30
CA ILE A 125 -13.96 -19.22 20.65
C ILE A 125 -13.27 -20.28 21.51
N LYS A 126 -13.95 -21.39 21.81
CA LYS A 126 -13.38 -22.54 22.55
C LYS A 126 -13.45 -23.82 21.71
N GLY A 127 -12.35 -24.56 21.64
CA GLY A 127 -12.19 -25.76 20.81
C GLY A 127 -10.75 -26.28 20.85
N ASN A 128 -10.35 -27.09 19.86
CA ASN A 128 -8.96 -27.53 19.72
C ASN A 128 -8.19 -26.48 18.92
N VAL A 129 -7.47 -25.56 19.59
CA VAL A 129 -6.86 -24.39 18.96
C VAL A 129 -5.46 -24.70 18.45
N LEU A 130 -5.23 -24.48 17.15
CA LEU A 130 -3.92 -24.58 16.51
C LEU A 130 -3.22 -23.20 16.54
N SER A 131 -2.11 -23.10 17.26
CA SER A 131 -1.45 -21.83 17.60
C SER A 131 0.07 -22.06 17.59
N GLY A 132 0.69 -21.76 16.46
CA GLY A 132 2.07 -22.12 16.15
C GLY A 132 2.29 -23.64 16.15
N ASN A 133 3.39 -24.11 16.74
CA ASN A 133 3.62 -25.54 16.99
C ASN A 133 2.73 -26.15 18.08
N LYS A 134 1.83 -25.38 18.74
CA LYS A 134 0.99 -25.90 19.83
C LYS A 134 -0.44 -26.19 19.40
N ALA A 135 -0.94 -27.35 19.82
CA ALA A 135 -2.34 -27.76 19.70
C ALA A 135 -3.01 -27.78 21.08
N TYR A 136 -3.75 -26.72 21.43
CA TYR A 136 -4.46 -26.59 22.70
C TYR A 136 -5.81 -27.34 22.65
N ILE A 137 -5.83 -28.59 23.10
CA ILE A 137 -7.01 -29.46 23.08
C ILE A 137 -8.03 -28.99 24.13
N GLY A 138 -9.18 -28.48 23.69
CA GLY A 138 -10.16 -27.81 24.56
C GLY A 138 -9.79 -26.37 24.98
N GLY A 139 -8.75 -25.78 24.36
CA GLY A 139 -8.34 -24.40 24.60
C GLY A 139 -9.28 -23.34 24.02
N SER A 140 -8.78 -22.11 23.90
CA SER A 140 -9.55 -20.96 23.43
C SER A 140 -8.71 -19.87 22.76
N VAL A 141 -9.38 -19.08 21.91
CA VAL A 141 -8.87 -17.84 21.31
C VAL A 141 -9.88 -16.72 21.53
N LEU A 142 -9.38 -15.52 21.83
CA LEU A 142 -10.19 -14.31 22.01
C LEU A 142 -9.86 -13.30 20.91
N ILE A 143 -10.86 -12.93 20.12
CA ILE A 143 -10.83 -11.80 19.19
C ILE A 143 -11.46 -10.59 19.88
N GLY A 144 -10.84 -9.42 19.76
CA GLY A 144 -11.36 -8.13 20.20
C GLY A 144 -12.60 -7.67 19.44
N ALA A 145 -13.12 -6.50 19.79
CA ALA A 145 -14.24 -5.87 19.06
C ALA A 145 -13.78 -4.99 17.88
N ASP A 146 -12.47 -4.78 17.81
CA ASP A 146 -11.66 -4.17 16.74
C ASP A 146 -11.36 -5.14 15.60
N GLY A 147 -11.32 -6.44 15.89
CA GLY A 147 -11.06 -7.52 14.93
C GLY A 147 -9.72 -8.23 15.09
N PHE A 148 -8.90 -7.86 16.08
CA PHE A 148 -7.56 -8.45 16.33
C PHE A 148 -7.59 -9.54 17.42
N ILE A 149 -6.59 -10.42 17.44
CA ILE A 149 -6.45 -11.48 18.44
C ILE A 149 -5.83 -10.89 19.72
N VAL A 150 -6.49 -11.12 20.86
CA VAL A 150 -6.13 -10.56 22.19
C VAL A 150 -5.55 -11.63 23.13
N CYS A 151 -5.81 -12.91 22.82
CA CYS A 151 -5.34 -14.06 23.59
C CYS A 151 -5.52 -15.38 22.81
N THR A 152 -4.60 -16.32 23.03
CA THR A 152 -4.66 -17.74 22.64
C THR A 152 -4.12 -18.59 23.79
N GLY A 153 -4.57 -19.83 23.92
CA GLY A 153 -4.10 -20.79 24.95
C GLY A 153 -5.22 -21.55 25.65
N CYS A 154 -4.93 -22.22 26.77
CA CYS A 154 -5.91 -23.08 27.42
C CYS A 154 -7.15 -22.34 27.98
N ASP A 155 -7.03 -21.12 28.49
CA ASP A 155 -8.21 -20.30 28.79
C ASP A 155 -7.94 -18.79 28.67
N CYS A 156 -8.72 -18.14 27.81
CA CYS A 156 -8.74 -16.68 27.62
C CYS A 156 -9.93 -16.01 28.34
N SER A 157 -10.70 -16.73 29.15
CA SER A 157 -11.92 -16.23 29.79
C SER A 157 -11.72 -15.00 30.68
N GLU A 158 -10.56 -14.79 31.31
CA GLU A 158 -10.28 -13.61 32.13
C GLU A 158 -10.26 -12.30 31.32
N LYS A 159 -9.69 -12.34 30.10
CA LYS A 159 -9.67 -11.21 29.15
C LYS A 159 -11.03 -11.03 28.43
N ALA A 160 -11.90 -12.04 28.43
CA ALA A 160 -13.11 -12.11 27.62
C ALA A 160 -14.37 -11.49 28.28
N ALA A 161 -14.22 -10.41 29.04
CA ALA A 161 -15.30 -9.83 29.84
C ALA A 161 -16.52 -9.40 29.01
N GLY A 162 -17.60 -10.19 29.09
CA GLY A 162 -18.84 -9.96 28.33
C GLY A 162 -18.76 -10.29 26.84
N ALA A 163 -17.71 -10.99 26.38
CA ALA A 163 -17.55 -11.41 24.99
C ALA A 163 -18.69 -12.32 24.53
N THR A 164 -18.95 -12.33 23.22
CA THR A 164 -19.79 -13.38 22.61
C THR A 164 -19.01 -14.69 22.64
N ILE A 165 -19.56 -15.74 23.28
CA ILE A 165 -18.88 -17.03 23.45
C ILE A 165 -19.33 -18.00 22.35
N ILE A 166 -18.37 -18.64 21.69
CA ILE A 166 -18.57 -19.64 20.63
C ILE A 166 -17.91 -20.94 21.11
N ASN A 167 -18.70 -21.84 21.70
CA ASN A 167 -18.20 -23.10 22.29
C ASN A 167 -18.32 -24.25 21.27
N CYS A 168 -17.19 -24.82 20.84
CA CYS A 168 -17.09 -25.86 19.82
C CYS A 168 -16.27 -27.07 20.34
N PRO A 169 -16.81 -27.87 21.27
CA PRO A 169 -16.06 -28.96 21.92
C PRO A 169 -15.59 -30.00 20.90
N GLY A 170 -14.28 -30.26 20.88
CA GLY A 170 -13.65 -31.22 19.97
C GLY A 170 -13.68 -30.81 18.48
N ALA A 171 -13.97 -29.56 18.15
CA ALA A 171 -13.79 -29.01 16.81
C ALA A 171 -12.40 -28.34 16.69
N THR A 172 -11.75 -28.43 15.53
CA THR A 172 -10.49 -27.71 15.30
C THR A 172 -10.77 -26.23 15.06
N VAL A 173 -10.02 -25.36 15.74
CA VAL A 173 -9.98 -23.91 15.53
C VAL A 173 -8.59 -23.59 14.95
N THR A 174 -8.56 -23.08 13.72
CA THR A 174 -7.34 -22.88 12.92
C THR A 174 -7.30 -21.42 12.44
N PRO A 175 -6.11 -20.86 12.17
CA PRO A 175 -6.02 -19.70 11.28
C PRO A 175 -6.74 -20.00 9.98
N ALA A 176 -7.29 -18.96 9.35
CA ALA A 176 -7.85 -19.08 8.02
C ALA A 176 -6.81 -19.53 7.00
N LEU A 177 -7.27 -20.27 5.99
CA LEU A 177 -6.40 -20.78 4.95
C LEU A 177 -6.01 -19.65 3.99
N ILE A 178 -4.85 -19.78 3.39
CA ILE A 178 -4.31 -18.83 2.42
C ILE A 178 -4.03 -19.61 1.14
N ASN A 179 -4.41 -19.06 -0.01
CA ASN A 179 -4.06 -19.61 -1.30
C ASN A 179 -2.92 -18.79 -1.92
N GLY A 180 -1.71 -19.34 -1.94
CA GLY A 180 -0.51 -18.64 -2.39
C GLY A 180 -0.50 -18.30 -3.88
N HIS A 181 -1.32 -18.97 -4.69
CA HIS A 181 -1.42 -18.69 -6.13
C HIS A 181 -2.73 -19.21 -6.78
N ASP A 182 -3.40 -18.35 -7.56
CA ASP A 182 -4.61 -18.63 -8.37
C ASP A 182 -4.59 -17.77 -9.67
N HIS A 183 -5.51 -17.99 -10.61
CA HIS A 183 -5.77 -17.08 -11.73
C HIS A 183 -7.26 -16.76 -11.83
N LEU A 184 -7.78 -15.87 -10.96
CA LEU A 184 -9.18 -15.46 -11.03
C LEU A 184 -9.52 -14.74 -12.35
N GLY A 185 -8.54 -14.23 -13.10
CA GLY A 185 -8.73 -13.81 -14.50
C GLY A 185 -9.27 -14.88 -15.47
N TYR A 186 -9.19 -16.17 -15.11
CA TYR A 186 -9.51 -17.33 -15.95
C TYR A 186 -10.57 -18.27 -15.36
N VAL A 187 -11.24 -17.92 -14.25
CA VAL A 187 -12.23 -18.81 -13.60
C VAL A 187 -13.55 -18.97 -14.38
N ASN A 188 -13.69 -18.29 -15.52
CA ASN A 188 -14.77 -18.44 -16.50
C ASN A 188 -14.66 -19.74 -17.35
N ASN A 189 -13.89 -20.72 -16.89
CA ASN A 189 -13.59 -21.98 -17.57
C ASN A 189 -13.95 -23.17 -16.66
N MET A 190 -13.99 -24.36 -17.25
CA MET A 190 -14.09 -25.64 -16.53
C MET A 190 -12.71 -26.32 -16.47
N PRO A 191 -12.51 -27.29 -15.56
CA PRO A 191 -11.44 -28.27 -15.67
C PRO A 191 -11.34 -28.91 -17.06
N GLY A 192 -10.12 -29.24 -17.49
CA GLY A 192 -9.83 -29.74 -18.83
C GLY A 192 -9.42 -31.22 -18.88
N ASP A 193 -10.04 -31.97 -19.79
CA ASP A 193 -9.60 -33.32 -20.17
C ASP A 193 -8.42 -33.25 -21.16
N TRP A 194 -7.19 -33.24 -20.63
CA TRP A 194 -5.95 -33.32 -21.42
C TRP A 194 -5.57 -34.75 -21.84
N LYS A 195 -6.28 -35.77 -21.32
CA LYS A 195 -6.06 -37.20 -21.62
C LYS A 195 -4.63 -37.66 -21.32
N ASP A 196 -4.03 -38.40 -22.25
CA ASP A 196 -2.64 -38.87 -22.24
C ASP A 196 -1.60 -37.76 -22.47
N GLU A 197 -2.00 -36.54 -22.88
CA GLU A 197 -1.03 -35.51 -23.22
C GLU A 197 -0.49 -34.85 -21.95
N ARG A 198 0.85 -34.83 -21.85
CA ARG A 198 1.61 -34.02 -20.89
C ARG A 198 2.63 -33.20 -21.65
N PHE A 199 2.98 -32.07 -21.09
CA PHE A 199 3.91 -31.09 -21.64
C PHE A 199 5.22 -31.13 -20.88
N ASP A 200 6.25 -30.50 -21.42
CA ASP A 200 7.58 -30.40 -20.81
C ASP A 200 7.94 -28.95 -20.47
N HIS A 201 7.20 -27.96 -21.00
CA HIS A 201 7.31 -26.55 -20.68
C HIS A 201 5.97 -25.80 -20.87
N ARG A 202 5.68 -24.83 -20.00
CA ARG A 202 4.50 -23.94 -20.05
C ARG A 202 4.13 -23.33 -21.41
N HIS A 203 5.06 -23.22 -22.34
CA HIS A 203 4.79 -22.61 -23.65
C HIS A 203 4.32 -23.61 -24.71
N GLU A 204 4.41 -24.90 -24.46
CA GLU A 204 3.93 -25.94 -25.36
C GLU A 204 2.40 -25.98 -25.35
N TRP A 205 1.77 -26.11 -24.18
CA TRP A 205 0.32 -26.00 -24.05
C TRP A 205 -0.21 -24.60 -24.37
N ARG A 206 0.52 -23.53 -24.00
CA ARG A 206 0.07 -22.14 -24.21
C ARG A 206 0.12 -21.69 -25.67
N ARG A 207 1.06 -22.23 -26.47
CA ARG A 207 1.32 -21.78 -27.86
C ARG A 207 1.25 -22.86 -28.92
N GLY A 208 1.14 -24.15 -28.57
CA GLY A 208 1.19 -25.27 -29.52
C GLY A 208 2.60 -25.48 -30.08
N LYS A 209 3.61 -25.50 -29.21
CA LYS A 209 5.02 -25.70 -29.58
C LYS A 209 5.44 -27.16 -29.48
N ASN A 210 6.59 -27.49 -30.09
CA ASN A 210 7.23 -28.81 -30.06
C ASN A 210 6.37 -30.01 -30.55
N GLY A 211 5.20 -29.74 -31.16
CA GLY A 211 4.25 -30.75 -31.63
C GLY A 211 3.00 -30.91 -30.76
N HIS A 212 2.98 -30.24 -29.61
CA HIS A 212 1.90 -30.30 -28.62
C HIS A 212 0.62 -29.57 -29.03
N THR A 213 -0.49 -29.99 -28.43
CA THR A 213 -1.80 -29.35 -28.54
C THR A 213 -1.81 -28.01 -27.81
N LYS A 214 -2.13 -26.92 -28.53
CA LYS A 214 -2.43 -25.63 -27.90
C LYS A 214 -3.76 -25.71 -27.16
N LEU A 215 -3.76 -25.52 -25.84
CA LEU A 215 -4.98 -25.50 -25.02
C LEU A 215 -5.74 -24.19 -25.23
N ASP A 216 -7.07 -24.26 -25.29
CA ASP A 216 -7.94 -23.12 -25.59
C ASP A 216 -8.77 -22.71 -24.36
N VAL A 217 -8.06 -22.17 -23.36
CA VAL A 217 -8.61 -21.66 -22.09
C VAL A 217 -8.66 -20.12 -22.15
N PRO A 218 -9.76 -19.51 -22.61
CA PRO A 218 -9.87 -18.05 -22.68
C PRO A 218 -10.01 -17.42 -21.30
N GLY A 219 -9.16 -16.46 -20.97
CA GLY A 219 -9.37 -15.57 -19.82
C GLY A 219 -10.38 -14.45 -20.12
N GLY A 220 -10.73 -13.69 -19.10
CA GLY A 220 -11.67 -12.57 -19.19
C GLY A 220 -12.87 -12.66 -18.22
N ALA A 221 -12.71 -13.39 -17.11
CA ALA A 221 -13.77 -13.56 -16.12
C ALA A 221 -14.35 -12.23 -15.59
N SER A 222 -15.68 -12.15 -15.49
CA SER A 222 -16.38 -11.00 -14.92
C SER A 222 -16.14 -10.88 -13.42
N VAL A 223 -16.48 -9.72 -12.84
CA VAL A 223 -16.40 -9.50 -11.39
C VAL A 223 -17.22 -10.56 -10.63
N GLU A 224 -18.41 -10.91 -11.11
CA GLU A 224 -19.25 -11.94 -10.50
C GLU A 224 -18.67 -13.35 -10.62
N GLN A 225 -17.99 -13.67 -11.72
CA GLN A 225 -17.33 -14.97 -11.91
C GLN A 225 -16.11 -15.10 -10.99
N LYS A 226 -15.36 -14.01 -10.77
CA LYS A 226 -14.27 -13.94 -9.79
C LYS A 226 -14.78 -14.10 -8.36
N GLN A 227 -15.78 -13.30 -7.98
CA GLN A 227 -16.45 -13.41 -6.69
C GLN A 227 -17.04 -14.83 -6.48
N TRP A 228 -17.47 -15.52 -7.54
CA TRP A 228 -17.97 -16.90 -7.45
C TRP A 228 -16.86 -17.90 -7.14
N ALA A 229 -15.66 -17.73 -7.71
CA ALA A 229 -14.48 -18.52 -7.36
C ALA A 229 -13.96 -18.19 -5.95
N GLU A 230 -13.89 -16.91 -5.57
CA GLU A 230 -13.62 -16.46 -4.20
C GLU A 230 -14.59 -17.09 -3.18
N LEU A 231 -15.86 -17.27 -3.56
CA LEU A 231 -16.86 -17.94 -2.71
C LEU A 231 -16.56 -19.45 -2.53
N ARG A 232 -16.00 -20.14 -3.53
CA ARG A 232 -15.54 -21.56 -3.40
C ARG A 232 -14.39 -21.69 -2.40
N GLN A 233 -13.45 -20.75 -2.50
CA GLN A 233 -12.30 -20.63 -1.62
C GLN A 233 -12.77 -20.29 -0.18
N LEU A 234 -13.63 -19.28 -0.01
CA LEU A 234 -14.24 -18.92 1.29
C LEU A 234 -14.97 -20.10 1.95
N MET A 235 -15.77 -20.85 1.18
CA MET A 235 -16.48 -22.03 1.69
C MET A 235 -15.55 -23.17 2.15
N SER A 236 -14.29 -23.15 1.71
CA SER A 236 -13.23 -24.07 2.12
C SER A 236 -12.40 -23.57 3.31
N GLY A 237 -12.59 -22.31 3.72
CA GLY A 237 -11.84 -21.66 4.81
C GLY A 237 -10.76 -20.67 4.37
N THR A 238 -10.62 -20.41 3.07
CA THR A 238 -9.66 -19.42 2.56
C THR A 238 -10.11 -17.99 2.86
N LEU A 239 -9.19 -17.09 3.26
CA LEU A 239 -9.47 -15.64 3.41
C LEU A 239 -8.46 -14.69 2.75
N ALA A 240 -7.31 -15.17 2.30
CA ALA A 240 -6.37 -14.42 1.46
C ALA A 240 -5.96 -15.24 0.23
N ILE A 241 -5.72 -14.56 -0.88
CA ILE A 241 -5.38 -15.14 -2.17
C ILE A 241 -4.44 -14.21 -2.95
N ALA A 242 -3.51 -14.78 -3.73
CA ALA A 242 -2.65 -14.03 -4.63
C ALA A 242 -2.69 -14.62 -6.05
N GLY A 243 -2.41 -13.83 -7.08
CA GLY A 243 -2.06 -14.34 -8.41
C GLY A 243 -2.55 -13.49 -9.58
N SER A 244 -3.19 -14.11 -10.58
CA SER A 244 -3.56 -13.41 -11.82
C SER A 244 -4.89 -12.65 -11.71
N GLY A 245 -4.84 -11.56 -10.92
CA GLY A 245 -5.88 -10.55 -10.77
C GLY A 245 -7.08 -11.00 -9.93
N GLY A 246 -7.85 -10.05 -9.40
CA GLY A 246 -8.93 -10.33 -8.43
C GLY A 246 -10.21 -9.52 -8.64
N ALA A 247 -11.04 -9.50 -7.59
CA ALA A 247 -12.20 -8.62 -7.44
C ALA A 247 -12.25 -8.08 -5.99
N LYS A 248 -13.01 -7.01 -5.74
CA LYS A 248 -13.46 -6.74 -4.36
C LYS A 248 -14.57 -7.74 -4.03
N GLY A 249 -14.45 -8.46 -2.92
CA GLY A 249 -15.38 -9.51 -2.58
C GLY A 249 -15.10 -10.22 -1.26
N PHE A 250 -15.07 -11.54 -1.32
CA PHE A 250 -15.03 -12.41 -0.15
C PHE A 250 -13.62 -12.54 0.43
N LEU A 251 -12.61 -12.56 -0.44
CA LEU A 251 -11.20 -12.71 -0.07
C LEU A 251 -10.44 -11.39 -0.16
N ARG A 252 -9.34 -11.29 0.59
CA ARG A 252 -8.30 -10.30 0.32
C ARG A 252 -7.43 -10.81 -0.83
N ASN A 253 -7.56 -10.18 -1.99
CA ASN A 253 -6.71 -10.43 -3.16
C ASN A 253 -5.44 -9.57 -3.00
N ILE A 254 -4.35 -10.14 -2.50
CA ILE A 254 -3.21 -9.36 -1.95
C ILE A 254 -2.30 -8.75 -3.02
N ASP A 255 -2.37 -9.23 -4.27
CA ASP A 255 -1.75 -8.63 -5.45
C ASP A 255 -2.58 -7.47 -6.06
N GLN A 256 -3.70 -7.09 -5.43
CA GLN A 256 -4.62 -6.07 -5.92
C GLN A 256 -4.80 -4.96 -4.88
N ASN A 257 -4.47 -3.71 -5.25
CA ASN A 257 -4.55 -2.52 -4.40
C ASN A 257 -6.01 -2.07 -4.16
N PHE A 258 -6.79 -2.86 -3.42
CA PHE A 258 -8.12 -2.50 -2.92
C PHE A 258 -8.01 -1.75 -1.57
N VAL A 259 -8.85 -0.74 -1.36
CA VAL A 259 -8.85 0.14 -0.16
C VAL A 259 -9.66 -0.48 1.00
N ASP A 260 -9.72 -1.81 1.08
CA ASP A 260 -10.57 -2.55 2.03
C ASP A 260 -9.99 -3.96 2.19
N THR A 261 -8.84 -4.03 2.86
CA THR A 261 -8.02 -5.24 3.01
C THR A 261 -7.70 -5.59 4.47
N PHE A 262 -8.32 -4.91 5.43
CA PHE A 262 -8.24 -5.07 6.90
C PHE A 262 -7.08 -5.90 7.44
N GLY A 263 -6.06 -5.17 7.88
CA GLY A 263 -4.75 -5.66 8.30
C GLY A 263 -3.74 -5.63 7.15
N LEU A 264 -4.20 -5.87 5.91
CA LEU A 264 -3.35 -5.90 4.71
C LEU A 264 -3.44 -4.59 3.91
N GLU A 265 -3.62 -3.46 4.58
CA GLU A 265 -3.49 -2.13 3.98
C GLU A 265 -2.03 -1.87 3.55
N GLY A 266 -1.84 -1.17 2.42
CA GLY A 266 -0.51 -0.77 1.93
C GLY A 266 0.38 -1.88 1.36
N MET A 267 -0.02 -3.15 1.46
CA MET A 267 0.69 -4.31 0.90
C MET A 267 0.95 -4.17 -0.61
N ASP A 268 2.17 -4.47 -1.04
CA ASP A 268 2.55 -4.56 -2.46
C ASP A 268 3.07 -5.98 -2.79
N VAL A 269 2.23 -6.80 -3.43
CA VAL A 269 2.61 -8.15 -3.90
C VAL A 269 2.77 -8.15 -5.42
N LYS A 270 4.01 -8.20 -5.87
CA LYS A 270 4.41 -8.08 -7.28
C LYS A 270 4.31 -9.41 -8.03
N TYR A 271 3.08 -9.81 -8.36
CA TYR A 271 2.81 -10.96 -9.21
C TYR A 271 3.33 -10.78 -10.66
N GLN A 272 3.94 -11.82 -11.26
CA GLN A 272 4.37 -11.85 -12.68
C GLN A 272 4.27 -13.24 -13.35
N THR A 273 3.41 -13.41 -14.36
CA THR A 273 3.35 -14.66 -15.15
C THR A 273 4.54 -14.84 -16.11
N PHE A 274 5.18 -13.75 -16.56
CA PHE A 274 6.17 -13.75 -17.66
C PHE A 274 7.40 -12.86 -17.33
N PRO A 275 8.15 -13.15 -16.26
CA PRO A 275 9.26 -12.31 -15.77
C PRO A 275 10.45 -12.18 -16.75
N LEU A 276 10.48 -13.02 -17.78
CA LEU A 276 11.49 -13.03 -18.86
C LEU A 276 10.95 -12.39 -20.16
N ASN A 277 9.77 -11.76 -20.14
CA ASN A 277 9.08 -11.18 -21.30
C ASN A 277 8.87 -12.20 -22.45
N ASP A 278 8.93 -13.50 -22.12
CA ASP A 278 8.68 -14.72 -22.89
C ASP A 278 7.18 -14.89 -23.25
N SER A 279 6.41 -13.81 -23.18
CA SER A 279 4.98 -13.76 -23.50
C SER A 279 4.67 -14.26 -24.93
N ASP A 280 5.61 -14.22 -25.87
CA ASP A 280 5.50 -14.79 -27.22
C ASP A 280 5.70 -16.32 -27.29
N GLY A 281 6.17 -16.93 -26.20
CA GLY A 281 6.48 -18.34 -26.07
C GLY A 281 7.95 -18.68 -26.26
N THR A 282 8.87 -17.72 -26.22
CA THR A 282 10.32 -17.98 -26.27
C THR A 282 10.76 -18.96 -25.17
N MET A 283 11.50 -20.00 -25.55
CA MET A 283 12.08 -21.01 -24.66
C MET A 283 13.58 -21.09 -25.01
N LYS A 284 14.45 -21.26 -24.02
CA LYS A 284 15.90 -21.29 -24.18
C LYS A 284 16.51 -22.29 -23.21
N ASP A 285 17.16 -23.34 -23.69
CA ASP A 285 17.85 -24.33 -22.83
C ASP A 285 19.11 -23.77 -22.14
N SER A 286 19.59 -22.61 -22.56
CA SER A 286 20.72 -21.91 -21.97
C SER A 286 20.71 -20.43 -22.34
N GLY A 287 21.08 -19.56 -21.39
CA GLY A 287 21.37 -18.15 -21.63
C GLY A 287 20.16 -17.24 -21.48
N CYS A 288 20.45 -15.97 -21.16
CA CYS A 288 19.45 -15.02 -20.69
C CYS A 288 19.17 -13.87 -21.67
N ASP A 289 19.51 -14.02 -22.95
CA ASP A 289 19.18 -13.08 -24.04
C ASP A 289 17.68 -13.13 -24.44
N TYR A 290 16.82 -13.08 -23.43
CA TYR A 290 15.39 -12.83 -23.57
C TYR A 290 15.14 -11.36 -23.96
N LYS A 291 13.90 -11.03 -24.33
CA LYS A 291 13.51 -9.68 -24.77
C LYS A 291 13.69 -8.62 -23.67
N SER A 292 13.44 -8.99 -22.42
CA SER A 292 13.86 -8.27 -21.21
C SER A 292 13.64 -9.18 -20.01
N ILE A 293 14.44 -9.05 -18.96
CA ILE A 293 14.19 -9.64 -17.65
C ILE A 293 13.62 -8.53 -16.74
N ASP A 294 12.80 -8.89 -15.76
CA ASP A 294 12.41 -7.97 -14.67
C ASP A 294 13.67 -7.39 -13.99
N SER A 295 13.66 -6.10 -13.71
CA SER A 295 14.74 -5.44 -12.97
C SER A 295 14.55 -5.58 -11.46
N ALA A 296 15.64 -5.53 -10.69
CA ALA A 296 15.66 -5.59 -9.23
C ALA A 296 14.74 -4.57 -8.50
N SER A 297 14.15 -3.60 -9.20
CA SER A 297 13.04 -2.78 -8.71
C SER A 297 11.78 -3.58 -8.33
N VAL A 298 11.59 -4.81 -8.82
CA VAL A 298 10.49 -5.69 -8.36
C VAL A 298 10.64 -6.08 -6.90
N LEU A 299 11.87 -6.10 -6.38
CA LEU A 299 12.20 -6.44 -4.98
C LEU A 299 11.93 -5.28 -4.00
N GLN A 300 11.42 -4.13 -4.47
CA GLN A 300 10.96 -3.02 -3.61
C GLN A 300 9.55 -3.28 -3.04
N ALA A 301 8.80 -4.17 -3.70
CA ALA A 301 7.54 -4.70 -3.23
C ALA A 301 7.73 -5.51 -1.93
N ASP A 302 6.65 -5.72 -1.17
CA ASP A 302 6.68 -6.53 0.04
C ASP A 302 6.88 -8.02 -0.30
N CYS A 303 6.37 -8.47 -1.45
CA CYS A 303 6.63 -9.80 -2.02
C CYS A 303 6.78 -9.74 -3.55
N TYR A 304 7.68 -10.53 -4.16
CA TYR A 304 7.76 -10.79 -5.60
C TYR A 304 7.28 -12.22 -5.91
N LEU A 305 6.26 -12.37 -6.77
CA LEU A 305 5.55 -13.63 -7.00
C LEU A 305 5.56 -14.03 -8.50
N PRO A 306 6.73 -14.46 -9.05
CA PRO A 306 6.87 -14.88 -10.45
C PRO A 306 6.55 -16.37 -10.69
N HIS A 307 6.08 -16.72 -11.90
CA HIS A 307 6.12 -18.11 -12.38
C HIS A 307 7.53 -18.49 -12.85
N VAL A 308 8.15 -19.52 -12.26
CA VAL A 308 9.53 -19.92 -12.56
C VAL A 308 9.66 -21.44 -12.70
N SER A 309 10.30 -21.90 -13.78
CA SER A 309 10.56 -23.32 -14.06
C SER A 309 9.28 -24.15 -14.10
N GLU A 310 8.27 -23.60 -14.79
CA GLU A 310 6.99 -24.24 -15.03
C GLU A 310 7.11 -25.24 -16.21
N GLY A 311 7.64 -26.42 -15.91
CA GLY A 311 7.97 -27.49 -16.86
C GLY A 311 8.99 -28.46 -16.28
N ILE A 312 9.36 -29.50 -17.02
CA ILE A 312 10.37 -30.51 -16.61
C ILE A 312 11.66 -30.47 -17.45
N ASN A 313 11.78 -29.55 -18.43
CA ASN A 313 12.91 -29.52 -19.36
C ASN A 313 13.95 -28.42 -19.09
N LYS A 314 15.07 -28.52 -19.80
CA LYS A 314 16.25 -27.63 -19.67
C LYS A 314 15.92 -26.17 -19.89
N ALA A 315 14.97 -25.85 -20.78
CA ALA A 315 14.47 -24.49 -20.95
C ALA A 315 13.66 -23.99 -19.74
N ALA A 316 12.86 -24.83 -19.09
CA ALA A 316 12.24 -24.49 -17.82
C ALA A 316 13.29 -24.26 -16.71
N ARG A 317 14.34 -25.09 -16.60
CA ARG A 317 15.45 -24.85 -15.64
C ARG A 317 16.16 -23.52 -15.89
N ASN A 318 16.43 -23.17 -17.15
CA ASN A 318 17.10 -21.91 -17.51
C ASN A 318 16.29 -20.67 -17.09
N GLU A 319 14.97 -20.77 -16.85
CA GLU A 319 14.22 -19.68 -16.22
C GLU A 319 14.73 -19.38 -14.80
N MET A 320 14.93 -20.41 -13.97
CA MET A 320 15.52 -20.29 -12.63
C MET A 320 16.93 -19.73 -12.70
N LEU A 321 17.79 -20.26 -13.58
CA LEU A 321 19.19 -19.84 -13.69
C LEU A 321 19.32 -18.38 -14.15
N CYS A 322 18.36 -17.85 -14.93
CA CYS A 322 18.31 -16.44 -15.29
C CYS A 322 17.74 -15.52 -14.20
N LEU A 323 16.86 -16.01 -13.32
CA LEU A 323 16.23 -15.24 -12.23
C LEU A 323 16.97 -15.37 -10.88
N THR A 324 17.96 -16.27 -10.79
CA THR A 324 18.96 -16.36 -9.71
C THR A 324 20.29 -15.68 -10.09
N GLY A 325 20.40 -15.13 -11.31
CA GLY A 325 21.65 -14.55 -11.82
C GLY A 325 22.78 -15.57 -12.08
N ARG A 326 22.56 -16.88 -11.89
CA ARG A 326 23.56 -17.95 -12.04
C ARG A 326 23.94 -18.23 -13.51
N GLN A 327 23.15 -17.74 -14.47
CA GLN A 327 23.40 -17.84 -15.91
C GLN A 327 23.87 -16.49 -16.51
N GLU A 328 24.75 -16.53 -17.53
CA GLU A 328 25.25 -15.30 -18.18
C GLU A 328 24.12 -14.42 -18.74
N GLY A 329 24.09 -13.16 -18.28
CA GLY A 329 23.07 -12.17 -18.62
C GLY A 329 21.81 -12.22 -17.75
N GLY A 330 21.76 -13.10 -16.75
CA GLY A 330 20.68 -13.16 -15.76
C GLY A 330 20.65 -11.96 -14.82
N ILE A 331 19.58 -11.86 -14.03
CA ILE A 331 19.41 -10.90 -12.94
C ILE A 331 19.01 -11.69 -11.69
N ASP A 332 19.72 -11.47 -10.60
CA ASP A 332 19.42 -12.09 -9.31
C ASP A 332 18.19 -11.42 -8.67
N LEU A 333 17.08 -12.16 -8.66
CA LEU A 333 15.79 -11.83 -8.05
C LEU A 333 15.33 -12.91 -7.05
N ALA A 334 16.17 -13.90 -6.73
CA ALA A 334 15.90 -14.89 -5.70
C ALA A 334 16.35 -14.31 -4.35
N LYS A 335 15.40 -13.90 -3.51
CA LYS A 335 15.62 -13.14 -2.27
C LYS A 335 14.57 -13.50 -1.22
N GLU A 336 14.78 -13.05 0.01
CA GLU A 336 13.90 -13.35 1.15
C GLU A 336 12.43 -12.90 0.98
N ASN A 337 12.19 -11.89 0.14
CA ASN A 337 10.86 -11.42 -0.26
C ASN A 337 10.39 -11.97 -1.61
N SER A 338 11.02 -13.00 -2.16
CA SER A 338 10.58 -13.70 -3.37
C SER A 338 9.91 -15.03 -3.04
N ALA A 339 8.83 -15.35 -3.77
CA ALA A 339 8.12 -16.62 -3.72
C ALA A 339 7.89 -17.11 -5.16
N PHE A 340 8.60 -18.18 -5.56
CA PHE A 340 8.56 -18.67 -6.93
C PHE A 340 7.44 -19.71 -7.10
N VAL A 341 6.57 -19.50 -8.10
CA VAL A 341 5.44 -20.38 -8.36
C VAL A 341 5.87 -21.54 -9.27
N HIS A 342 5.37 -22.74 -8.95
CA HIS A 342 5.60 -24.04 -9.61
C HIS A 342 6.95 -24.71 -9.31
N SER A 343 8.08 -24.15 -9.74
CA SER A 343 9.44 -24.69 -9.52
C SER A 343 9.60 -26.20 -9.81
N VAL A 344 9.06 -26.67 -10.95
CA VAL A 344 9.05 -28.10 -11.32
C VAL A 344 10.38 -28.55 -11.93
N GLY A 345 10.99 -27.70 -12.77
CA GLY A 345 12.15 -28.03 -13.60
C GLY A 345 13.51 -27.85 -12.93
N ILE A 346 13.59 -28.03 -11.61
CA ILE A 346 14.78 -27.71 -10.80
C ILE A 346 15.52 -28.97 -10.32
N ILE A 347 16.78 -28.85 -9.94
CA ILE A 347 17.56 -29.92 -9.27
C ILE A 347 18.23 -29.41 -7.97
N ALA A 348 19.02 -30.26 -7.30
CA ALA A 348 19.59 -29.99 -5.98
C ALA A 348 20.31 -28.64 -5.83
N GLU A 349 21.20 -28.25 -6.76
CA GLU A 349 21.92 -26.96 -6.61
C GLU A 349 21.03 -25.73 -6.89
N ASP A 350 19.81 -25.92 -7.38
CA ASP A 350 18.82 -24.84 -7.51
C ASP A 350 17.99 -24.69 -6.24
N GLY A 351 17.60 -25.80 -5.60
CA GLY A 351 16.92 -25.78 -4.31
C GLY A 351 17.82 -25.24 -3.18
N GLU A 352 19.11 -25.58 -3.20
CA GLU A 352 20.11 -25.04 -2.27
C GLU A 352 20.26 -23.51 -2.40
N GLU A 353 20.16 -22.96 -3.63
CA GLU A 353 20.15 -21.51 -3.87
C GLU A 353 18.86 -20.86 -3.34
N LEU A 354 17.70 -21.50 -3.50
CA LEU A 354 16.43 -21.01 -2.94
C LEU A 354 16.48 -20.95 -1.40
N ALA A 355 17.05 -21.97 -0.75
CA ALA A 355 17.26 -22.00 0.69
C ALA A 355 18.21 -20.88 1.15
N LYS A 356 19.40 -20.78 0.55
CA LYS A 356 20.41 -19.75 0.87
C LYS A 356 19.90 -18.32 0.67
N SER A 357 19.08 -18.10 -0.36
CA SER A 357 18.44 -16.81 -0.64
C SER A 357 17.16 -16.56 0.16
N LYS A 358 16.69 -17.54 0.95
CA LYS A 358 15.41 -17.55 1.68
C LYS A 358 14.18 -17.32 0.78
N THR A 359 14.30 -17.68 -0.50
CA THR A 359 13.24 -17.63 -1.51
C THR A 359 12.25 -18.78 -1.26
N ALA A 360 10.97 -18.46 -1.15
CA ALA A 360 9.93 -19.47 -0.96
C ALA A 360 9.51 -20.14 -2.29
N VAL A 361 8.88 -21.31 -2.21
CA VAL A 361 8.23 -21.98 -3.34
C VAL A 361 6.72 -22.08 -3.10
N ILE A 362 5.92 -21.60 -4.04
CA ILE A 362 4.47 -21.85 -4.07
C ILE A 362 4.20 -23.07 -4.94
N TRP A 363 3.96 -24.19 -4.27
CA TRP A 363 3.73 -25.50 -4.87
C TRP A 363 2.27 -25.64 -5.31
N SER A 364 2.05 -25.53 -6.61
CA SER A 364 0.76 -25.76 -7.25
C SER A 364 0.64 -27.23 -7.67
N VAL A 365 0.18 -28.10 -6.78
CA VAL A 365 0.36 -29.56 -6.91
C VAL A 365 -0.44 -30.15 -8.07
N ARG A 366 -1.75 -29.90 -8.08
CA ARG A 366 -2.69 -30.53 -9.02
C ARG A 366 -2.45 -30.05 -10.45
N THR A 367 -2.19 -28.76 -10.63
CA THR A 367 -1.87 -28.20 -11.96
C THR A 367 -0.57 -28.79 -12.52
N ASN A 368 0.46 -28.96 -11.67
CA ASN A 368 1.74 -29.52 -12.08
C ASN A 368 1.54 -30.97 -12.59
N ILE A 369 0.92 -31.82 -11.78
CA ILE A 369 0.62 -33.22 -12.14
C ILE A 369 -0.29 -33.31 -13.37
N SER A 370 -1.31 -32.45 -13.44
CA SER A 370 -2.27 -32.44 -14.55
C SER A 370 -1.67 -31.99 -15.89
N LEU A 371 -0.66 -31.10 -15.90
CA LEU A 371 -0.06 -30.57 -17.13
C LEU A 371 1.25 -31.29 -17.50
N TYR A 372 2.14 -31.51 -16.54
CA TYR A 372 3.49 -32.03 -16.79
C TYR A 372 3.62 -33.53 -16.49
N GLY A 373 2.67 -34.09 -15.72
CA GLY A 373 2.69 -35.48 -15.24
C GLY A 373 3.58 -35.68 -14.02
N ASN A 374 4.32 -34.63 -13.65
CA ASN A 374 5.34 -34.56 -12.60
C ASN A 374 5.10 -33.28 -11.78
N THR A 375 5.83 -33.06 -10.67
CA THR A 375 5.69 -31.89 -9.81
C THR A 375 7.04 -31.40 -9.28
N ALA A 376 7.04 -30.37 -8.42
CA ALA A 376 8.27 -29.91 -7.78
C ALA A 376 8.87 -31.01 -6.89
N PRO A 377 10.21 -31.15 -6.80
CA PRO A 377 10.88 -32.10 -5.93
C PRO A 377 10.78 -31.64 -4.45
N VAL A 378 9.58 -31.72 -3.88
CA VAL A 378 9.27 -31.09 -2.59
C VAL A 378 9.95 -31.73 -1.39
N THR A 379 10.29 -33.02 -1.46
CA THR A 379 11.06 -33.71 -0.41
C THR A 379 12.51 -33.23 -0.38
N MET A 380 13.17 -33.14 -1.55
CA MET A 380 14.47 -32.47 -1.73
C MET A 380 14.43 -31.03 -1.17
N LEU A 381 13.41 -30.24 -1.56
CA LEU A 381 13.24 -28.86 -1.11
C LEU A 381 13.03 -28.74 0.40
N LYS A 382 12.28 -29.67 1.02
CA LYS A 382 12.14 -29.76 2.48
C LYS A 382 13.50 -30.01 3.13
N ASN A 383 14.21 -31.04 2.67
CA ASN A 383 15.48 -31.47 3.27
C ASN A 383 16.55 -30.36 3.17
N GLN A 384 16.52 -29.57 2.09
CA GLN A 384 17.37 -28.39 1.89
C GLN A 384 16.92 -27.12 2.64
N GLY A 385 15.80 -27.14 3.39
CA GLY A 385 15.33 -26.00 4.19
C GLY A 385 14.60 -24.90 3.39
N VAL A 386 13.99 -25.23 2.25
CA VAL A 386 13.20 -24.28 1.45
C VAL A 386 11.77 -24.15 2.01
N LEU A 387 11.29 -22.91 2.17
CA LEU A 387 9.93 -22.64 2.63
C LEU A 387 8.89 -22.97 1.53
N ILE A 388 8.07 -24.00 1.75
CA ILE A 388 7.03 -24.46 0.81
C ILE A 388 5.63 -23.99 1.26
N GLY A 389 4.93 -23.27 0.39
CA GLY A 389 3.50 -22.94 0.49
C GLY A 389 2.68 -23.59 -0.63
N LEU A 390 1.34 -23.55 -0.56
CA LEU A 390 0.45 -24.12 -1.58
C LEU A 390 -0.25 -23.06 -2.45
N GLY A 391 -0.35 -23.34 -3.75
CA GLY A 391 -1.23 -22.64 -4.70
C GLY A 391 -2.27 -23.59 -5.31
N THR A 392 -3.49 -23.11 -5.60
CA THR A 392 -4.45 -23.89 -6.40
C THR A 392 -4.22 -23.73 -7.90
N ASP A 393 -3.60 -22.63 -8.34
CA ASP A 393 -3.47 -22.21 -9.74
C ASP A 393 -4.85 -22.08 -10.45
N TRP A 394 -4.87 -21.93 -11.78
CA TRP A 394 -6.07 -21.76 -12.59
C TRP A 394 -6.98 -22.99 -12.66
N ILE A 395 -8.30 -22.76 -12.69
CA ILE A 395 -9.37 -23.80 -12.64
C ILE A 395 -9.32 -24.86 -13.76
N ALA A 396 -8.51 -24.66 -14.80
CA ALA A 396 -8.41 -25.58 -15.94
C ALA A 396 -7.63 -26.86 -15.60
N SER A 397 -6.57 -26.76 -14.79
CA SER A 397 -5.75 -27.90 -14.33
C SER A 397 -5.49 -27.90 -12.82
N GLY A 398 -5.77 -26.79 -12.14
CA GLY A 398 -5.66 -26.62 -10.69
C GLY A 398 -6.87 -27.12 -9.89
N SER A 399 -6.81 -26.93 -8.57
CA SER A 399 -7.94 -27.26 -7.68
C SER A 399 -9.01 -26.17 -7.65
N MET A 400 -10.27 -26.56 -7.37
CA MET A 400 -11.38 -25.60 -7.24
C MET A 400 -11.36 -24.74 -5.96
N ASN A 401 -10.62 -25.19 -4.93
CA ASN A 401 -10.31 -24.50 -3.69
C ASN A 401 -9.14 -25.20 -2.95
N ILE A 402 -8.60 -24.56 -1.91
CA ILE A 402 -7.40 -25.03 -1.19
C ILE A 402 -7.60 -26.38 -0.46
N LEU A 403 -8.82 -26.74 -0.02
CA LEU A 403 -9.08 -28.06 0.56
C LEU A 403 -8.95 -29.20 -0.47
N ARG A 404 -9.23 -28.91 -1.75
CA ARG A 404 -8.98 -29.86 -2.84
C ARG A 404 -7.49 -29.92 -3.21
N GLU A 405 -6.71 -28.87 -2.96
CA GLU A 405 -5.25 -28.91 -3.09
C GLU A 405 -4.60 -29.72 -1.96
N LEU A 406 -5.03 -29.51 -0.71
CA LEU A 406 -4.63 -30.31 0.46
C LEU A 406 -4.94 -31.81 0.28
N ALA A 407 -6.08 -32.15 -0.34
CA ALA A 407 -6.40 -33.52 -0.70
C ALA A 407 -5.49 -34.09 -1.82
N CYS A 408 -4.83 -33.25 -2.61
CA CYS A 408 -3.81 -33.63 -3.59
C CYS A 408 -2.46 -33.91 -2.90
N VAL A 409 -2.04 -32.99 -2.01
CA VAL A 409 -0.84 -33.14 -1.16
C VAL A 409 -0.93 -34.42 -0.34
N ASP A 410 -2.05 -34.65 0.35
CA ASP A 410 -2.27 -35.82 1.18
C ASP A 410 -2.28 -37.14 0.38
N TYR A 411 -2.76 -37.10 -0.87
CA TYR A 411 -2.68 -38.24 -1.78
C TYR A 411 -1.23 -38.53 -2.18
N LEU A 412 -0.46 -37.54 -2.61
CA LEU A 412 0.95 -37.74 -2.97
C LEU A 412 1.78 -38.20 -1.77
N ASN A 413 1.68 -37.49 -0.64
CA ASN A 413 2.41 -37.83 0.58
C ASN A 413 2.18 -39.28 1.04
N LYS A 414 0.97 -39.83 0.86
CA LYS A 414 0.61 -41.20 1.27
C LYS A 414 0.96 -42.31 0.29
N ASN A 415 1.13 -42.00 -1.01
CA ASN A 415 1.25 -43.01 -2.08
C ASN A 415 2.46 -42.81 -3.00
N HIS A 416 3.22 -41.73 -2.81
CA HIS A 416 4.30 -41.31 -3.72
C HIS A 416 5.52 -40.68 -3.02
N PHE A 417 5.45 -40.30 -1.73
CA PHE A 417 6.54 -39.61 -1.02
C PHE A 417 6.78 -40.16 0.40
N ALA A 418 6.76 -41.48 0.62
CA ALA A 418 7.05 -42.16 1.92
C ALA A 418 6.35 -41.64 3.21
N LYS A 419 5.36 -40.73 3.11
CA LYS A 419 4.84 -39.88 4.20
C LYS A 419 5.86 -38.88 4.79
N SER A 420 6.80 -38.39 3.98
CA SER A 420 7.85 -37.43 4.35
C SER A 420 7.34 -36.12 4.96
N PHE A 421 6.06 -35.79 4.81
CA PHE A 421 5.41 -34.66 5.49
C PHE A 421 4.40 -35.12 6.55
N SER A 422 4.50 -34.56 7.74
CA SER A 422 3.50 -34.71 8.80
C SER A 422 2.22 -33.89 8.54
N ASP A 423 1.16 -34.21 9.28
CA ASP A 423 -0.08 -33.42 9.25
C ASP A 423 0.13 -31.95 9.69
N TYR A 424 1.15 -31.69 10.51
CA TYR A 424 1.53 -30.33 10.91
C TYR A 424 2.13 -29.55 9.74
N GLU A 425 3.09 -30.15 9.02
CA GLU A 425 3.73 -29.52 7.85
C GLU A 425 2.74 -29.28 6.70
N ILE A 426 1.90 -30.27 6.36
CA ILE A 426 0.88 -30.12 5.31
C ILE A 426 -0.10 -28.99 5.66
N TRP A 427 -0.45 -28.83 6.94
CA TRP A 427 -1.25 -27.70 7.41
C TRP A 427 -0.49 -26.36 7.35
N LYS A 428 0.80 -26.32 7.73
CA LYS A 428 1.68 -25.14 7.62
C LYS A 428 1.71 -24.63 6.17
N MET A 429 1.84 -25.50 5.16
CA MET A 429 1.86 -25.13 3.74
C MET A 429 0.62 -24.33 3.27
N ALA A 430 -0.55 -24.53 3.89
CA ALA A 430 -1.79 -23.80 3.57
C ALA A 430 -2.12 -22.64 4.53
N THR A 431 -1.27 -22.38 5.53
CA THR A 431 -1.46 -21.36 6.57
C THR A 431 -0.19 -20.53 6.77
N VAL A 432 0.63 -20.87 7.76
CA VAL A 432 1.84 -20.13 8.19
C VAL A 432 2.82 -19.94 7.02
N ASN A 433 3.12 -20.99 6.26
CA ASN A 433 4.13 -20.91 5.19
C ASN A 433 3.65 -20.03 4.04
N ASN A 434 2.36 -20.09 3.69
CA ASN A 434 1.79 -19.19 2.69
C ASN A 434 1.81 -17.73 3.18
N ALA A 435 1.57 -17.47 4.46
CA ALA A 435 1.72 -16.12 5.02
C ALA A 435 3.19 -15.63 5.03
N ALA A 436 4.14 -16.49 5.39
CA ALA A 436 5.56 -16.16 5.40
C ALA A 436 6.17 -15.98 3.99
N ALA A 437 5.71 -16.79 3.02
CA ALA A 437 6.10 -16.69 1.62
C ALA A 437 5.55 -15.42 0.95
N LEU A 438 4.29 -15.07 1.24
CA LEU A 438 3.64 -13.86 0.71
C LEU A 438 3.94 -12.59 1.53
N ARG A 439 4.76 -12.70 2.59
CA ARG A 439 5.20 -11.62 3.49
C ARG A 439 4.02 -10.88 4.17
N ILE A 440 3.14 -11.66 4.80
CA ILE A 440 1.92 -11.20 5.53
C ILE A 440 1.69 -11.90 6.89
N LEU A 441 2.69 -12.60 7.43
CA LEU A 441 2.57 -13.38 8.68
C LEU A 441 2.58 -12.52 9.95
N ASP A 442 3.13 -11.32 9.85
CA ASP A 442 2.97 -10.18 10.76
C ASP A 442 1.52 -9.70 10.89
N VAL A 443 0.63 -10.09 9.98
CA VAL A 443 -0.79 -9.71 9.97
C VAL A 443 -1.75 -10.88 10.14
N THR A 444 -1.53 -12.01 9.46
CA THR A 444 -2.52 -13.11 9.38
C THR A 444 -1.88 -14.46 9.04
N GLY A 445 -2.65 -15.55 9.10
CA GLY A 445 -2.18 -16.92 8.81
C GLY A 445 -1.67 -17.72 10.01
N ALA A 446 -1.55 -17.09 11.19
CA ALA A 446 -1.31 -17.75 12.48
C ALA A 446 -2.35 -17.32 13.53
N ILE A 447 -2.50 -18.10 14.61
CA ILE A 447 -3.23 -17.68 15.82
C ILE A 447 -2.20 -17.27 16.87
N ARG A 448 -1.92 -15.97 16.93
CA ARG A 448 -1.07 -15.30 17.91
C ARG A 448 -1.70 -13.93 18.25
N PRO A 449 -1.57 -13.39 19.47
CA PRO A 449 -2.02 -12.03 19.77
C PRO A 449 -1.38 -10.98 18.86
N GLY A 450 -2.06 -9.86 18.65
CA GLY A 450 -1.66 -8.80 17.70
C GLY A 450 -2.18 -9.05 16.27
N LEU A 451 -2.19 -10.30 15.80
CA LEU A 451 -2.64 -10.66 14.45
C LEU A 451 -4.16 -10.47 14.25
N VAL A 452 -4.60 -10.38 13.00
CA VAL A 452 -6.02 -10.28 12.63
C VAL A 452 -6.78 -11.56 13.00
N GLY A 453 -8.00 -11.41 13.51
CA GLY A 453 -8.91 -12.49 13.92
C GLY A 453 -9.53 -13.27 12.75
N ASP A 454 -8.68 -13.79 11.86
CA ASP A 454 -9.05 -14.61 10.71
C ASP A 454 -9.08 -16.08 11.09
N ILE A 455 -10.25 -16.57 11.51
CA ILE A 455 -10.41 -17.87 12.16
C ILE A 455 -11.38 -18.76 11.39
N VAL A 456 -11.02 -20.04 11.21
CA VAL A 456 -11.92 -21.08 10.70
C VAL A 456 -12.10 -22.18 11.75
N VAL A 457 -13.31 -22.74 11.82
CA VAL A 457 -13.64 -23.86 12.70
C VAL A 457 -14.09 -25.06 11.88
N PHE A 458 -13.45 -26.22 12.08
CA PHE A 458 -13.75 -27.49 11.39
C PHE A 458 -14.33 -28.53 12.33
N ASP A 459 -15.37 -29.24 11.88
CA ASP A 459 -16.00 -30.36 12.58
C ASP A 459 -15.11 -31.63 12.63
N ALA A 460 -14.19 -31.66 13.60
CA ALA A 460 -13.16 -32.69 13.75
C ALA A 460 -13.62 -34.03 14.37
N LYS A 461 -14.93 -34.27 14.54
CA LYS A 461 -15.47 -35.48 15.22
C LYS A 461 -15.01 -36.84 14.66
N ASP A 462 -14.59 -36.87 13.39
CA ASP A 462 -14.17 -38.07 12.66
C ASP A 462 -12.66 -38.04 12.29
N ALA A 463 -11.89 -37.09 12.85
CA ALA A 463 -10.48 -36.88 12.55
C ALA A 463 -9.56 -37.49 13.63
N GLU A 464 -8.40 -37.99 13.21
CA GLU A 464 -7.41 -38.65 14.09
C GLU A 464 -6.65 -37.65 14.98
N ASN A 465 -6.45 -36.41 14.48
CA ASN A 465 -5.85 -35.30 15.20
C ASN A 465 -6.43 -33.95 14.68
N PRO A 466 -6.18 -32.81 15.36
CA PRO A 466 -6.78 -31.53 14.96
C PRO A 466 -6.35 -31.02 13.58
N TYR A 467 -5.09 -31.21 13.17
CA TYR A 467 -4.58 -30.82 11.85
C TYR A 467 -5.23 -31.65 10.72
N ARG A 468 -5.39 -32.95 10.95
CA ARG A 468 -6.07 -33.90 10.05
C ARG A 468 -7.50 -33.49 9.72
N ALA A 469 -8.20 -32.79 10.63
CA ALA A 469 -9.54 -32.26 10.38
C ALA A 469 -9.58 -31.14 9.33
N VAL A 470 -8.46 -30.44 9.11
CA VAL A 470 -8.28 -29.45 8.05
C VAL A 470 -7.88 -30.15 6.75
N ILE A 471 -6.88 -31.05 6.79
CA ILE A 471 -6.36 -31.76 5.59
C ILE A 471 -7.44 -32.64 4.94
N ALA A 472 -8.17 -33.42 5.76
CA ALA A 472 -9.33 -34.20 5.31
C ALA A 472 -10.64 -33.37 5.32
N GLY A 473 -10.52 -32.04 5.29
CA GLY A 473 -11.61 -31.08 5.35
C GLY A 473 -12.51 -31.08 4.11
N HIS A 474 -13.67 -30.43 4.25
CA HIS A 474 -14.70 -30.31 3.22
C HIS A 474 -15.61 -29.12 3.59
N GLU A 475 -16.19 -28.40 2.63
CA GLU A 475 -17.06 -27.23 2.88
C GLU A 475 -18.27 -27.55 3.79
N LYS A 476 -18.72 -28.81 3.81
CA LYS A 476 -19.77 -29.28 4.74
C LYS A 476 -19.28 -29.40 6.19
N LYS A 477 -17.99 -29.63 6.39
CA LYS A 477 -17.30 -29.77 7.70
C LYS A 477 -16.84 -28.43 8.28
N VAL A 478 -16.68 -27.39 7.47
CA VAL A 478 -16.45 -26.01 7.93
C VAL A 478 -17.69 -25.52 8.70
N ALA A 479 -17.55 -25.33 10.01
CA ALA A 479 -18.62 -24.93 10.93
C ALA A 479 -18.71 -23.40 11.10
N LEU A 480 -17.61 -22.67 10.91
CA LEU A 480 -17.54 -21.21 10.98
C LEU A 480 -16.32 -20.68 10.20
N VAL A 481 -16.48 -19.53 9.55
CA VAL A 481 -15.40 -18.69 8.99
C VAL A 481 -15.61 -17.25 9.46
N LEU A 482 -14.57 -16.68 10.08
CA LEU A 482 -14.50 -15.29 10.53
C LEU A 482 -13.35 -14.57 9.81
N ARG A 483 -13.60 -13.37 9.26
CA ARG A 483 -12.59 -12.45 8.70
C ARG A 483 -12.50 -11.23 9.62
N GLY A 484 -11.38 -11.00 10.28
CA GLY A 484 -11.25 -9.98 11.34
C GLY A 484 -12.36 -10.07 12.40
N GLY A 485 -12.76 -11.29 12.82
CA GLY A 485 -13.88 -11.52 13.73
C GLY A 485 -15.30 -11.37 13.14
N GLN A 486 -15.47 -10.81 11.93
CA GLN A 486 -16.77 -10.74 11.23
C GLN A 486 -17.12 -12.10 10.60
N VAL A 487 -18.35 -12.58 10.79
CA VAL A 487 -18.81 -13.85 10.19
C VAL A 487 -19.04 -13.75 8.67
N PHE A 488 -18.61 -14.77 7.93
CA PHE A 488 -18.81 -14.87 6.47
C PHE A 488 -19.48 -16.18 6.01
N TYR A 489 -19.20 -17.31 6.65
CA TYR A 489 -19.75 -18.63 6.31
C TYR A 489 -19.81 -19.55 7.55
N GLY A 490 -20.66 -20.57 7.53
CA GLY A 490 -20.72 -21.58 8.59
C GLY A 490 -22.08 -22.28 8.76
N ASP A 491 -22.20 -23.09 9.82
CA ASP A 491 -23.43 -23.76 10.23
C ASP A 491 -24.57 -22.74 10.46
N GLU A 492 -25.78 -23.04 9.97
CA GLU A 492 -26.91 -22.09 10.02
C GLU A 492 -27.15 -21.57 11.43
N SER A 493 -27.11 -22.45 12.44
CA SER A 493 -27.35 -22.10 13.84
C SER A 493 -26.26 -21.21 14.47
N VAL A 494 -25.02 -21.33 13.99
CA VAL A 494 -23.87 -20.54 14.46
C VAL A 494 -23.89 -19.17 13.81
N VAL A 495 -23.99 -19.12 12.48
CA VAL A 495 -24.03 -17.86 11.72
C VAL A 495 -25.26 -17.04 12.12
N THR A 496 -26.45 -17.64 12.29
CA THR A 496 -27.67 -16.91 12.72
C THR A 496 -27.52 -16.24 14.10
N ALA A 497 -26.62 -16.73 14.96
CA ALA A 497 -26.36 -16.13 16.27
C ALA A 497 -25.26 -15.05 16.26
N LEU A 498 -24.49 -14.94 15.17
CA LEU A 498 -23.40 -13.98 14.98
C LEU A 498 -23.76 -12.87 13.98
N ASP A 499 -24.60 -13.18 13.00
CA ASP A 499 -25.14 -12.29 11.97
C ASP A 499 -26.25 -11.39 12.54
N THR A 500 -25.87 -10.47 13.44
CA THR A 500 -26.82 -9.55 14.08
C THR A 500 -27.43 -8.51 13.14
N ALA A 501 -26.84 -8.32 11.96
CA ALA A 501 -27.35 -7.45 10.90
C ALA A 501 -28.34 -8.18 9.96
N ASN A 502 -28.40 -9.52 10.01
CA ASN A 502 -29.14 -10.39 9.09
C ASN A 502 -28.75 -10.13 7.61
N GLU A 503 -27.45 -10.08 7.34
CA GLU A 503 -26.85 -9.88 6.01
C GLU A 503 -26.57 -11.22 5.29
N CYS A 504 -26.64 -12.34 5.99
CA CYS A 504 -26.30 -13.66 5.45
C CYS A 504 -27.54 -14.46 5.05
N GLU A 505 -27.44 -15.24 3.97
CA GLU A 505 -28.51 -16.04 3.39
C GLU A 505 -28.29 -17.55 3.63
N LYS A 506 -29.35 -18.36 3.47
CA LYS A 506 -29.29 -19.81 3.72
C LYS A 506 -28.73 -20.57 2.53
N LEU A 507 -27.86 -21.55 2.79
CA LEU A 507 -27.30 -22.47 1.79
C LEU A 507 -27.39 -23.90 2.32
N SER A 508 -27.73 -24.87 1.47
CA SER A 508 -27.66 -26.30 1.83
C SER A 508 -26.42 -26.91 1.21
N VAL A 509 -25.48 -27.38 2.03
CA VAL A 509 -24.19 -27.92 1.61
C VAL A 509 -24.13 -29.39 2.02
N CYS A 510 -24.42 -30.28 1.07
CA CYS A 510 -24.41 -31.73 1.27
C CYS A 510 -25.31 -32.17 2.44
N ASP A 511 -26.57 -31.73 2.40
CA ASP A 511 -27.61 -31.90 3.43
C ASP A 511 -27.31 -31.27 4.80
N VAL A 512 -26.18 -30.56 4.96
CA VAL A 512 -25.90 -29.69 6.11
C VAL A 512 -26.46 -28.29 5.87
N ALA A 513 -27.22 -27.77 6.82
CA ALA A 513 -27.77 -26.42 6.76
C ALA A 513 -26.70 -25.38 7.15
N LYS A 514 -26.37 -24.49 6.20
CA LYS A 514 -25.36 -23.43 6.34
C LYS A 514 -25.99 -22.04 6.14
N LYS A 515 -25.27 -20.98 6.50
CA LYS A 515 -25.49 -19.63 5.97
C LYS A 515 -24.20 -19.07 5.36
N VAL A 516 -24.35 -18.12 4.44
CA VAL A 516 -23.25 -17.44 3.76
C VAL A 516 -23.58 -15.96 3.49
N CYS A 517 -22.60 -15.08 3.64
CA CYS A 517 -22.79 -13.64 3.68
C CYS A 517 -22.37 -13.00 2.34
N VAL A 518 -23.31 -12.86 1.39
CA VAL A 518 -23.03 -12.44 0.00
C VAL A 518 -23.12 -10.92 -0.26
N LYS A 519 -23.23 -10.10 0.80
CA LYS A 519 -23.42 -8.65 0.70
C LYS A 519 -22.40 -7.92 -0.19
N GLU A 520 -21.15 -8.41 -0.22
CA GLU A 520 -20.05 -7.87 -1.02
C GLU A 520 -20.31 -7.93 -2.54
N THR A 521 -21.24 -8.79 -2.98
CA THR A 521 -21.67 -8.88 -4.39
C THR A 521 -22.71 -7.82 -4.76
N GLY A 522 -23.36 -7.18 -3.78
CA GLY A 522 -24.53 -6.31 -3.99
C GLY A 522 -25.78 -7.04 -4.50
N MET A 523 -25.84 -8.36 -4.42
CA MET A 523 -26.89 -9.23 -4.97
C MET A 523 -27.39 -10.24 -3.93
N THR A 524 -28.57 -10.83 -4.15
CA THR A 524 -29.01 -11.98 -3.35
C THR A 524 -28.24 -13.23 -3.77
N LEU A 525 -28.13 -14.21 -2.87
CA LEU A 525 -27.52 -15.51 -3.14
C LEU A 525 -28.22 -16.22 -4.32
N ALA A 526 -29.55 -16.07 -4.44
CA ALA A 526 -30.31 -16.63 -5.54
C ALA A 526 -29.98 -15.96 -6.90
N ASP A 527 -29.86 -14.62 -6.94
CA ASP A 527 -29.46 -13.89 -8.14
C ASP A 527 -28.01 -14.22 -8.54
N PHE A 528 -27.12 -14.31 -7.55
CA PHE A 528 -25.70 -14.62 -7.72
C PHE A 528 -25.47 -16.06 -8.22
N GLN A 529 -26.21 -17.03 -7.69
CA GLN A 529 -26.28 -18.40 -8.21
C GLN A 529 -26.87 -18.44 -9.62
N SER A 530 -27.90 -17.63 -9.91
CA SER A 530 -28.49 -17.59 -11.26
C SER A 530 -27.53 -17.00 -12.29
N LYS A 531 -26.75 -15.97 -11.94
CA LYS A 531 -25.72 -15.37 -12.81
C LYS A 531 -24.60 -16.35 -13.15
N ASN A 532 -24.18 -17.16 -12.18
CA ASN A 532 -23.07 -18.12 -12.33
C ASN A 532 -23.55 -19.56 -12.60
N SER A 533 -24.76 -19.73 -13.14
CA SER A 533 -25.39 -21.05 -13.32
C SER A 533 -24.77 -21.92 -14.43
N ASP A 534 -23.89 -21.34 -15.25
CA ASP A 534 -23.06 -22.01 -16.26
C ASP A 534 -21.58 -22.15 -15.82
N GLN A 535 -21.23 -21.74 -14.60
CA GLN A 535 -19.87 -21.81 -14.05
C GLN A 535 -19.65 -23.10 -13.25
N TYR A 536 -18.38 -23.44 -13.00
CA TYR A 536 -18.03 -24.58 -12.14
C TYR A 536 -18.60 -24.39 -10.72
N LYS A 537 -19.24 -25.45 -10.19
CA LYS A 537 -20.12 -25.39 -9.00
C LYS A 537 -19.37 -24.95 -7.74
N LEU A 538 -20.10 -24.43 -6.75
CA LEU A 538 -19.49 -23.94 -5.50
C LEU A 538 -18.80 -25.04 -4.68
N PHE A 539 -19.39 -26.23 -4.65
CA PHE A 539 -18.93 -27.39 -3.87
C PHE A 539 -19.48 -28.68 -4.50
N TYR A 540 -18.88 -29.81 -4.12
CA TYR A 540 -19.32 -31.17 -4.47
C TYR A 540 -19.32 -32.04 -3.21
N CYS A 541 -20.18 -33.04 -3.13
CA CYS A 541 -20.35 -33.85 -1.91
C CYS A 541 -19.44 -35.09 -1.82
N GLY A 542 -18.46 -35.16 -2.72
CA GLY A 542 -17.42 -36.14 -2.90
C GLY A 542 -16.37 -35.54 -3.86
N THR A 543 -15.64 -36.36 -4.62
CA THR A 543 -14.77 -35.85 -5.70
C THR A 543 -15.57 -34.94 -6.65
N PRO A 544 -15.08 -33.74 -6.97
CA PRO A 544 -15.69 -32.85 -7.96
C PRO A 544 -15.82 -33.48 -9.36
N ASP A 545 -16.85 -33.07 -10.10
CA ASP A 545 -17.01 -33.48 -11.51
C ASP A 545 -15.81 -32.99 -12.33
N ASP A 546 -15.19 -33.86 -13.13
CA ASP A 546 -14.04 -33.56 -13.98
C ASP A 546 -12.80 -32.99 -13.24
N GLU A 547 -12.63 -33.30 -11.94
CA GLU A 547 -11.47 -32.83 -11.16
C GLU A 547 -10.11 -33.25 -11.79
N PRO A 548 -9.16 -32.32 -12.01
CA PRO A 548 -7.86 -32.65 -12.61
C PRO A 548 -7.05 -33.65 -11.75
N THR A 549 -6.23 -34.49 -12.39
CA THR A 549 -5.58 -35.63 -11.70
C THR A 549 -4.50 -35.21 -10.70
N CYS A 550 -4.43 -35.95 -9.58
CA CYS A 550 -3.31 -35.94 -8.62
C CYS A 550 -2.41 -37.18 -8.74
N VAL A 551 -2.71 -38.11 -9.66
CA VAL A 551 -1.86 -39.26 -9.95
C VAL A 551 -0.80 -38.83 -10.98
N PRO A 552 0.49 -38.90 -10.67
CA PRO A 552 1.57 -38.70 -11.64
C PRO A 552 1.48 -39.74 -12.76
N GLN A 553 1.58 -39.29 -14.01
CA GLN A 553 1.47 -40.17 -15.17
C GLN A 553 2.02 -39.53 -16.45
N ARG A 554 2.88 -40.27 -17.16
CA ARG A 554 3.37 -39.95 -18.52
C ARG A 554 3.35 -41.21 -19.38
N THR A 555 2.23 -41.47 -20.08
CA THR A 555 2.03 -42.70 -20.87
C THR A 555 2.83 -42.79 -22.19
N ARG A 556 3.71 -41.82 -22.45
CA ARG A 556 4.56 -41.75 -23.65
C ARG A 556 5.93 -41.22 -23.24
N SER A 557 6.98 -41.95 -23.58
CA SER A 557 8.34 -41.38 -23.56
C SER A 557 8.42 -40.31 -24.64
N GLN A 558 8.74 -39.09 -24.21
CA GLN A 558 9.02 -37.94 -25.06
C GLN A 558 10.28 -37.25 -24.49
N ASP A 559 11.15 -36.78 -25.38
CA ASP A 559 12.33 -35.95 -25.11
C ASP A 559 13.08 -36.29 -23.81
N GLU A 560 13.66 -37.50 -23.76
CA GLU A 560 14.48 -38.04 -22.65
C GLU A 560 13.72 -38.49 -21.39
N SER A 561 12.41 -38.22 -21.24
CA SER A 561 11.61 -38.72 -20.11
C SER A 561 11.21 -40.20 -20.20
N HIS A 562 11.23 -40.91 -19.06
CA HIS A 562 10.73 -42.28 -18.94
C HIS A 562 9.19 -42.31 -18.81
N PRO A 563 8.47 -43.33 -19.32
CA PRO A 563 7.02 -43.40 -19.20
C PRO A 563 6.57 -44.13 -17.93
N TYR A 564 5.61 -43.54 -17.21
CA TYR A 564 5.07 -44.06 -15.95
C TYR A 564 3.56 -43.86 -15.82
N SER A 565 2.96 -44.59 -14.87
CA SER A 565 1.50 -44.64 -14.69
C SER A 565 1.00 -44.70 -13.24
N GLY A 566 1.86 -44.39 -12.26
CA GLY A 566 1.56 -44.57 -10.84
C GLY A 566 1.81 -46.01 -10.35
N PRO A 567 1.76 -46.23 -9.02
CA PRO A 567 2.36 -47.39 -8.36
C PRO A 567 1.84 -48.75 -8.84
N THR A 568 2.71 -49.75 -8.78
CA THR A 568 2.43 -51.12 -9.20
C THR A 568 2.63 -52.12 -8.04
N ALA A 569 3.37 -53.21 -8.26
CA ALA A 569 3.75 -54.21 -7.26
C ALA A 569 5.26 -54.52 -7.30
N THR A 570 6.01 -53.76 -8.10
CA THR A 570 7.48 -53.77 -8.22
C THR A 570 8.03 -52.36 -8.43
N ASP A 571 7.18 -51.34 -8.38
CA ASP A 571 7.40 -49.90 -8.60
C ASP A 571 6.47 -49.25 -7.56
N THR A 572 7.02 -48.94 -6.38
CA THR A 572 6.25 -48.69 -5.16
C THR A 572 5.75 -47.25 -5.04
N ASP A 573 6.46 -46.29 -5.63
CA ASP A 573 6.08 -44.87 -5.65
C ASP A 573 5.45 -44.39 -6.97
N GLY A 574 5.49 -45.19 -8.04
CA GLY A 574 4.90 -44.85 -9.34
C GLY A 574 5.77 -44.01 -10.30
N ASP A 575 7.07 -43.86 -10.03
CA ASP A 575 8.10 -43.24 -10.88
C ASP A 575 8.24 -43.93 -12.25
N GLY A 576 8.00 -45.24 -12.30
CA GLY A 576 8.14 -46.08 -13.48
C GLY A 576 9.48 -46.80 -13.64
N ILE A 577 10.32 -46.80 -12.61
CA ILE A 577 11.46 -47.69 -12.41
C ILE A 577 11.05 -48.78 -11.39
N ASP A 578 11.62 -49.98 -11.48
CA ASP A 578 11.33 -51.06 -10.53
C ASP A 578 12.22 -50.90 -9.27
N ASP A 579 11.69 -51.16 -8.07
CA ASP A 579 12.29 -51.01 -6.72
C ASP A 579 13.71 -51.64 -6.55
N GLU A 580 14.13 -52.55 -7.45
CA GLU A 580 15.46 -53.20 -7.45
C GLU A 580 16.54 -52.40 -8.22
N ASP A 581 16.15 -51.47 -9.11
CA ASP A 581 17.02 -50.63 -9.96
C ASP A 581 16.92 -49.11 -9.61
N ASP A 582 16.04 -48.76 -8.68
CA ASP A 582 15.66 -47.39 -8.26
C ASP A 582 16.57 -46.81 -7.16
N ASN A 583 16.88 -45.50 -7.22
CA ASN A 583 17.66 -44.79 -6.19
C ASN A 583 16.83 -44.07 -5.10
N CYS A 584 15.49 -44.04 -5.21
CA CYS A 584 14.55 -43.59 -4.18
C CYS A 584 13.24 -44.44 -4.12
N PRO A 585 13.27 -45.77 -3.87
CA PRO A 585 12.11 -46.69 -4.05
C PRO A 585 10.76 -46.39 -3.34
N ASP A 586 10.69 -45.38 -2.47
CA ASP A 586 9.48 -44.94 -1.76
C ASP A 586 9.13 -43.44 -2.04
N ILE A 587 9.91 -42.71 -2.85
CA ILE A 587 9.82 -41.25 -3.05
C ILE A 587 10.04 -40.82 -4.52
N PHE A 588 8.91 -40.61 -5.19
CA PHE A 588 8.75 -40.37 -6.62
C PHE A 588 9.71 -39.32 -7.20
N ASN A 589 10.69 -39.76 -7.99
CA ASN A 589 11.76 -38.94 -8.57
C ASN A 589 12.08 -39.23 -10.07
N PRO A 590 11.07 -39.38 -10.95
CA PRO A 590 11.24 -39.95 -12.29
C PRO A 590 12.08 -39.11 -13.22
N ILE A 591 12.84 -39.81 -14.07
CA ILE A 591 13.72 -39.26 -15.10
C ILE A 591 13.06 -38.13 -15.90
N ARG A 592 13.49 -36.89 -15.67
CA ARG A 592 13.08 -35.70 -16.45
C ARG A 592 14.12 -35.36 -17.53
N PRO A 593 13.75 -34.56 -18.54
CA PRO A 593 14.70 -34.01 -19.51
C PRO A 593 15.79 -33.13 -18.87
N VAL A 594 15.62 -32.61 -17.64
CA VAL A 594 16.71 -31.92 -16.90
C VAL A 594 17.76 -32.87 -16.35
N ASP A 595 17.38 -34.11 -16.00
CA ASP A 595 18.24 -35.10 -15.29
C ASP A 595 19.13 -35.90 -16.26
N ASN A 596 19.06 -35.62 -17.57
CA ASN A 596 19.91 -36.18 -18.63
C ASN A 596 19.82 -37.72 -18.80
N GLY A 597 18.64 -38.29 -18.54
CA GLY A 597 18.35 -39.71 -18.81
C GLY A 597 18.68 -40.67 -17.68
N LYS A 598 18.70 -40.18 -16.43
CA LYS A 598 18.77 -40.94 -15.18
C LYS A 598 17.85 -40.31 -14.12
N GLN A 599 17.61 -41.00 -13.01
CA GLN A 599 17.19 -40.34 -11.77
C GLN A 599 18.32 -39.41 -11.27
N ALA A 600 17.96 -38.41 -10.48
CA ALA A 600 18.92 -37.48 -9.91
C ALA A 600 19.67 -38.10 -8.71
N ASP A 601 20.99 -37.93 -8.71
CA ASP A 601 21.98 -38.37 -7.71
C ASP A 601 23.17 -37.42 -7.92
N SER A 602 23.10 -36.26 -7.26
CA SER A 602 23.93 -35.08 -7.59
C SER A 602 25.34 -35.12 -6.99
N ASP A 603 25.60 -35.94 -5.95
CA ASP A 603 26.94 -36.14 -5.38
C ASP A 603 27.56 -37.53 -5.61
N GLY A 604 26.77 -38.54 -6.00
CA GLY A 604 27.25 -39.87 -6.36
C GLY A 604 27.42 -40.82 -5.16
N ASP A 605 26.53 -40.81 -4.17
CA ASP A 605 26.43 -41.91 -3.19
C ASP A 605 25.45 -43.03 -3.56
N GLY A 606 24.47 -42.74 -4.41
CA GLY A 606 23.50 -43.71 -4.91
C GLY A 606 22.16 -43.70 -4.16
N VAL A 607 21.98 -42.82 -3.17
CA VAL A 607 20.67 -42.30 -2.78
C VAL A 607 20.30 -41.17 -3.76
N GLY A 608 19.02 -41.05 -4.14
CA GLY A 608 18.60 -39.99 -5.06
C GLY A 608 18.25 -38.66 -4.38
N ASP A 609 18.41 -37.55 -5.10
CA ASP A 609 18.20 -36.17 -4.59
C ASP A 609 16.84 -35.96 -3.89
N ALA A 610 15.81 -36.77 -4.21
CA ALA A 610 14.47 -36.66 -3.64
C ALA A 610 14.30 -37.35 -2.28
N CYS A 611 15.10 -38.37 -1.97
CA CYS A 611 15.04 -39.13 -0.73
C CYS A 611 16.25 -38.91 0.18
N ASP A 612 17.37 -38.45 -0.38
CA ASP A 612 18.52 -38.00 0.37
C ASP A 612 18.19 -36.73 1.20
N LYS A 613 18.74 -36.68 2.42
CA LYS A 613 18.72 -35.50 3.29
C LYS A 613 19.68 -34.42 2.79
N CYS A 614 20.78 -34.82 2.15
CA CYS A 614 21.88 -33.92 1.81
C CYS A 614 22.38 -34.03 0.35
N PRO A 615 21.52 -33.72 -0.67
CA PRO A 615 21.75 -34.03 -2.10
C PRO A 615 23.00 -33.44 -2.80
N LEU A 616 23.93 -32.85 -2.06
CA LEU A 616 25.15 -32.19 -2.52
C LEU A 616 26.38 -32.56 -1.66
N ALA A 617 26.23 -33.49 -0.71
CA ALA A 617 27.19 -33.78 0.35
C ALA A 617 27.30 -35.28 0.64
N LYS A 618 27.95 -35.98 -0.30
CA LYS A 618 28.17 -37.42 -0.33
C LYS A 618 28.39 -38.10 1.03
N ASP A 619 27.59 -39.14 1.33
CA ASP A 619 27.65 -39.94 2.56
C ASP A 619 27.40 -39.12 3.86
N VAL A 620 26.52 -38.08 3.83
CA VAL A 620 26.20 -37.20 4.98
C VAL A 620 24.68 -37.17 5.29
N ASP A 621 24.33 -37.35 6.58
CA ASP A 621 22.94 -37.35 7.08
C ASP A 621 22.46 -35.98 7.61
N ASP A 622 23.35 -34.99 7.77
CA ASP A 622 23.05 -33.66 8.32
C ASP A 622 23.85 -32.54 7.62
N CYS A 623 23.13 -31.58 7.06
CA CYS A 623 23.64 -30.48 6.24
C CYS A 623 22.71 -29.25 6.25
N SER A 624 21.60 -29.29 6.98
CA SER A 624 20.64 -28.19 6.99
C SER A 624 21.24 -26.98 7.70
N THR A 625 21.42 -25.89 6.96
CA THR A 625 21.96 -24.61 7.48
C THR A 625 20.93 -23.48 7.46
N VAL A 626 19.69 -23.78 7.04
CA VAL A 626 18.57 -22.84 6.93
C VAL A 626 17.33 -23.49 7.50
N ASN A 627 16.79 -22.94 8.58
CA ASN A 627 15.49 -23.34 9.11
C ASN A 627 14.38 -22.61 8.33
N PRO A 628 13.50 -23.28 7.56
CA PRO A 628 12.39 -22.61 6.87
C PRO A 628 11.36 -22.03 7.83
N ASP A 629 11.27 -22.57 9.05
CA ASP A 629 10.36 -22.13 10.11
C ASP A 629 10.93 -21.00 10.99
N ASP A 630 12.16 -20.51 10.73
CA ASP A 630 12.76 -19.31 11.32
C ASP A 630 13.32 -18.44 10.18
N LYS A 631 12.47 -17.57 9.62
CA LYS A 631 12.71 -16.94 8.31
C LYS A 631 13.76 -15.84 8.37
N ASP A 632 13.98 -15.15 9.49
CA ASP A 632 15.10 -14.20 9.61
C ASP A 632 16.34 -14.79 10.30
N GLY A 633 16.18 -15.86 11.07
CA GLY A 633 17.25 -16.65 11.68
C GLY A 633 17.57 -16.21 13.11
N ASP A 634 16.60 -15.79 13.90
CA ASP A 634 16.80 -15.27 15.27
C ASP A 634 16.76 -16.32 16.39
N GLY A 635 16.17 -17.50 16.13
CA GLY A 635 15.95 -18.58 17.08
C GLY A 635 14.49 -18.77 17.53
N ILE A 636 13.56 -17.91 17.10
CA ILE A 636 12.13 -17.98 17.40
C ILE A 636 11.37 -18.42 16.13
N PRO A 637 10.57 -19.51 16.17
CA PRO A 637 9.84 -19.93 14.98
C PRO A 637 8.78 -18.91 14.53
N ASN A 638 8.72 -18.67 13.22
CA ASN A 638 7.83 -17.75 12.47
C ASN A 638 6.40 -17.62 13.02
N ALA A 639 5.81 -18.70 13.53
CA ALA A 639 4.43 -18.74 13.99
C ALA A 639 4.21 -18.27 15.45
N PHE A 640 5.30 -18.08 16.20
CA PHE A 640 5.34 -17.50 17.54
C PHE A 640 6.03 -16.15 17.58
N ASP A 641 6.97 -15.95 16.67
CA ASP A 641 7.74 -14.72 16.54
C ASP A 641 6.84 -13.49 16.44
N ASN A 642 7.09 -12.50 17.30
CA ASN A 642 6.42 -11.20 17.26
C ASN A 642 6.90 -10.32 16.10
N CYS A 643 8.00 -10.68 15.43
CA CYS A 643 8.57 -10.06 14.24
C CYS A 643 9.12 -11.05 13.18
N PRO A 644 8.27 -11.89 12.50
CA PRO A 644 8.66 -13.00 11.59
C PRO A 644 9.61 -12.71 10.41
N PHE A 645 10.07 -11.46 10.28
CA PHE A 645 10.84 -10.89 9.18
C PHE A 645 11.94 -9.90 9.61
N ASP A 646 12.12 -9.60 10.92
CA ASP A 646 12.98 -8.52 11.45
C ASP A 646 13.72 -8.88 12.78
N LYS A 647 14.37 -10.05 12.84
CA LYS A 647 15.35 -10.57 13.82
C LYS A 647 15.41 -9.85 15.18
N ASN A 648 14.72 -10.40 16.19
CA ASN A 648 14.70 -9.86 17.55
C ASN A 648 14.63 -10.97 18.64
N PRO A 649 15.75 -11.69 18.95
CA PRO A 649 15.72 -12.90 19.79
C PRO A 649 15.21 -12.71 21.24
N ALA A 650 15.13 -11.45 21.69
CA ALA A 650 14.61 -11.08 23.00
C ALA A 650 13.08 -10.87 23.01
N GLN A 651 12.45 -10.80 21.82
CA GLN A 651 11.00 -10.62 21.61
C GLN A 651 10.44 -9.40 22.36
N GLU A 652 11.24 -8.32 22.46
CA GLU A 652 10.85 -7.09 23.15
C GLU A 652 9.61 -6.45 22.50
N ASP A 653 8.67 -6.02 23.34
CA ASP A 653 7.38 -5.41 23.01
C ASP A 653 7.12 -4.35 24.09
N SER A 654 7.47 -3.09 23.78
CA SER A 654 7.53 -2.00 24.77
C SER A 654 6.18 -1.33 25.05
N ASP A 655 5.18 -1.47 24.18
CA ASP A 655 3.83 -0.90 24.38
C ASP A 655 2.76 -1.95 24.76
N GLY A 656 3.04 -3.24 24.55
CA GLY A 656 2.18 -4.38 24.87
C GLY A 656 1.24 -4.80 23.74
N ASN A 657 1.45 -4.34 22.50
CA ASN A 657 0.58 -4.63 21.36
C ASN A 657 0.78 -6.03 20.74
N ASN A 658 1.85 -6.75 21.13
CA ASN A 658 2.23 -8.11 20.68
C ASN A 658 2.80 -8.18 19.25
N ILE A 659 3.17 -7.04 18.66
CA ILE A 659 4.16 -6.91 17.59
C ILE A 659 5.47 -6.49 18.28
N GLY A 660 6.62 -6.99 17.85
CA GLY A 660 7.88 -6.70 18.54
C GLY A 660 8.50 -5.36 18.13
N ASP A 661 9.25 -4.73 19.04
CA ASP A 661 9.87 -3.39 18.88
C ASP A 661 10.76 -3.25 17.62
N ALA A 662 11.24 -4.36 17.04
CA ALA A 662 12.05 -4.38 15.83
C ALA A 662 11.25 -4.24 14.53
N CYS A 663 10.10 -4.92 14.45
CA CYS A 663 9.21 -4.93 13.28
C CYS A 663 8.07 -3.93 13.38
N ASP A 664 7.61 -3.59 14.59
CA ASP A 664 6.49 -2.70 14.85
C ASP A 664 6.66 -1.35 14.15
N LEU A 665 5.54 -0.68 13.90
CA LEU A 665 5.40 0.60 13.20
C LEU A 665 5.85 1.76 14.09
N THR A 666 7.08 1.66 14.59
CA THR A 666 7.72 2.54 15.57
C THR A 666 7.35 4.00 15.35
N ALA A 667 7.10 4.68 16.47
CA ALA A 667 6.83 6.11 16.53
C ALA A 667 8.09 6.93 16.21
N ALA A 668 8.54 6.86 14.96
CA ALA A 668 9.80 7.41 14.48
C ALA A 668 9.70 8.92 14.26
N THR A 669 10.76 9.63 14.64
CA THR A 669 10.91 11.04 14.27
C THR A 669 11.37 11.17 12.83
N ILE A 670 11.04 12.31 12.20
CA ILE A 670 11.57 12.65 10.88
C ILE A 670 13.12 12.69 10.91
N TYR A 671 13.73 13.07 12.03
CA TYR A 671 15.20 13.13 12.16
C TYR A 671 15.89 11.77 12.02
N GLU A 672 15.36 10.70 12.63
CA GLU A 672 15.97 9.36 12.57
C GLU A 672 15.93 8.80 11.15
N ILE A 673 14.80 8.97 10.47
CA ILE A 673 14.64 8.62 9.05
C ILE A 673 15.62 9.43 8.18
N LYS A 674 15.70 10.74 8.40
CA LYS A 674 16.53 11.67 7.59
C LYS A 674 18.03 11.59 7.87
N LYS A 675 18.45 11.02 9.00
CA LYS A 675 19.85 10.66 9.31
C LYS A 675 20.24 9.27 8.79
N GLY A 676 19.28 8.45 8.34
CA GLY A 676 19.52 7.07 7.95
C GLY A 676 19.70 6.12 9.14
N GLU A 677 19.11 6.44 10.28
CA GLU A 677 19.03 5.55 11.45
C GLU A 677 17.90 4.52 11.23
N ILE A 678 16.76 4.95 10.66
CA ILE A 678 15.78 4.05 10.05
C ILE A 678 16.14 3.80 8.58
N GLN A 679 16.21 2.52 8.18
CA GLN A 679 16.54 2.13 6.80
C GLN A 679 15.31 2.15 5.87
N THR A 680 15.55 2.31 4.57
CA THR A 680 14.53 2.10 3.53
C THR A 680 14.03 0.66 3.55
N GLY A 681 12.71 0.47 3.43
CA GLY A 681 12.05 -0.83 3.52
C GLY A 681 11.23 -0.99 4.80
N ARG A 682 11.69 -0.41 5.93
CA ARG A 682 10.96 -0.40 7.20
C ARG A 682 9.63 0.37 7.07
N ARG A 683 8.57 -0.10 7.73
CA ARG A 683 7.33 0.65 7.95
C ARG A 683 7.44 1.41 9.28
N VAL A 684 6.80 2.59 9.37
CA VAL A 684 6.95 3.55 10.48
C VAL A 684 5.67 4.34 10.71
N THR A 685 5.52 4.90 11.91
CA THR A 685 4.48 5.91 12.21
C THR A 685 5.14 7.25 12.59
N VAL A 686 4.91 8.30 11.81
CA VAL A 686 5.66 9.58 11.89
C VAL A 686 4.74 10.77 12.13
N GLU A 687 5.08 11.66 13.06
CA GLU A 687 4.35 12.93 13.29
C GLU A 687 5.05 14.16 12.70
N GLY A 688 4.25 15.14 12.26
CA GLY A 688 4.73 16.42 11.74
C GLY A 688 3.59 17.34 11.30
N ILE A 689 3.92 18.59 11.00
CA ILE A 689 2.99 19.59 10.44
C ILE A 689 3.10 19.55 8.92
N VAL A 690 1.97 19.47 8.21
CA VAL A 690 1.91 19.55 6.74
C VAL A 690 2.37 20.95 6.29
N THR A 691 3.46 21.02 5.52
CA THR A 691 4.08 22.28 5.10
C THR A 691 3.73 22.70 3.67
N ALA A 692 3.40 21.74 2.81
CA ALA A 692 2.96 21.93 1.42
C ALA A 692 2.14 20.71 0.96
N PHE A 693 1.05 20.91 0.19
CA PHE A 693 0.16 19.83 -0.28
C PHE A 693 -0.15 19.96 -1.78
N LYS A 694 -0.09 18.86 -2.53
CA LYS A 694 -0.49 18.78 -3.95
C LYS A 694 -1.20 17.46 -4.26
N SER A 695 -2.50 17.56 -4.55
CA SER A 695 -3.41 16.46 -4.93
C SER A 695 -3.55 15.33 -3.91
N ASN A 696 -2.52 14.49 -3.76
CA ASN A 696 -2.48 13.35 -2.84
C ASN A 696 -1.07 13.12 -2.27
N ASN A 697 -0.18 14.11 -2.38
CA ASN A 697 1.19 14.08 -1.88
C ASN A 697 1.45 15.37 -1.10
N PHE A 698 2.25 15.30 -0.05
CA PHE A 698 2.55 16.45 0.78
C PHE A 698 3.96 16.40 1.38
N PHE A 699 4.49 17.55 1.75
CA PHE A 699 5.61 17.64 2.66
C PHE A 699 5.11 17.86 4.09
N MET A 700 5.80 17.27 5.06
CA MET A 700 5.58 17.50 6.48
C MET A 700 6.90 17.74 7.20
N GLN A 701 6.86 18.56 8.25
CA GLN A 701 8.04 18.99 9.00
C GLN A 701 7.78 18.89 10.52
N VAL A 702 8.81 18.58 11.31
CA VAL A 702 8.69 18.48 12.79
C VAL A 702 8.10 19.77 13.37
N ASP A 703 7.11 19.61 14.25
CA ASP A 703 6.46 20.70 14.97
C ASP A 703 7.51 21.52 15.75
N PRO A 704 7.54 22.86 15.67
CA PRO A 704 8.49 23.69 16.43
C PRO A 704 8.51 23.46 17.95
N SER A 705 7.47 22.86 18.56
CA SER A 705 7.52 22.45 19.98
C SER A 705 8.28 21.14 20.24
N ASP A 706 8.50 20.34 19.20
CA ASP A 706 8.96 18.94 19.27
C ASP A 706 10.34 18.76 18.62
N GLN A 707 11.00 19.86 18.21
CA GLN A 707 12.30 19.83 17.51
C GLN A 707 13.47 19.45 18.42
N ASP A 708 14.45 18.74 17.86
CA ASP A 708 15.71 18.49 18.57
C ASP A 708 16.48 19.79 18.83
N SER A 709 17.00 19.94 20.05
CA SER A 709 17.67 21.17 20.50
C SER A 709 18.99 21.49 19.75
N THR A 710 19.56 20.51 19.05
CA THR A 710 20.85 20.57 18.34
C THR A 710 20.65 20.75 16.84
N LEU A 711 19.76 19.95 16.23
CA LEU A 711 19.47 19.94 14.79
C LEU A 711 18.45 21.02 14.41
N LYS A 712 17.44 21.24 15.25
CA LYS A 712 16.31 22.16 15.05
C LYS A 712 15.61 21.94 13.71
N GLU A 713 15.76 22.87 12.78
CA GLU A 713 15.12 22.84 11.47
C GLU A 713 15.87 21.89 10.51
N GLN A 714 17.14 21.55 10.77
CA GLN A 714 17.90 20.63 9.94
C GLN A 714 17.41 19.18 10.11
N PHE A 715 17.29 18.46 9.00
CA PHE A 715 16.75 17.10 8.90
C PHE A 715 15.30 16.97 9.41
N SER A 716 14.58 18.08 9.59
CA SER A 716 13.23 18.09 10.17
C SER A 716 12.09 17.81 9.17
N GLY A 717 12.37 17.67 7.87
CA GLY A 717 11.34 17.60 6.82
C GLY A 717 11.36 16.33 5.96
N ILE A 718 10.19 15.79 5.63
CA ILE A 718 10.01 14.58 4.81
C ILE A 718 8.83 14.75 3.83
N TYR A 719 8.84 13.95 2.76
CA TYR A 719 7.77 13.87 1.78
C TYR A 719 6.88 12.64 2.03
N VAL A 720 5.59 12.77 1.75
CA VAL A 720 4.58 11.71 1.86
C VAL A 720 3.91 11.55 0.49
N TYR A 721 3.98 10.34 -0.06
CA TYR A 721 3.58 10.01 -1.42
C TYR A 721 2.30 9.16 -1.44
N LYS A 722 1.31 9.58 -2.25
CA LYS A 722 0.02 8.91 -2.44
C LYS A 722 -0.76 8.61 -1.15
N SER A 723 -0.92 9.60 -0.28
CA SER A 723 -1.93 9.58 0.79
C SER A 723 -3.33 9.38 0.21
N THR A 724 -4.15 8.54 0.83
CA THR A 724 -5.60 8.42 0.54
C THR A 724 -6.45 9.45 1.29
N SER A 725 -5.87 10.17 2.25
CA SER A 725 -6.55 11.16 3.09
C SER A 725 -6.26 12.59 2.63
N GLU A 726 -7.29 13.43 2.56
CA GLU A 726 -7.16 14.89 2.39
C GLU A 726 -6.67 15.53 3.69
N VAL A 727 -5.64 16.36 3.62
CA VAL A 727 -5.02 17.09 4.75
C VAL A 727 -4.66 18.50 4.33
N ASN A 728 -4.70 19.47 5.25
CA ASN A 728 -4.46 20.88 4.94
C ASN A 728 -3.05 21.31 5.36
N VAL A 729 -2.47 22.29 4.65
CA VAL A 729 -1.23 22.94 5.07
C VAL A 729 -1.44 23.65 6.40
N GLY A 730 -0.62 23.29 7.40
CA GLY A 730 -0.76 23.73 8.79
C GLY A 730 -1.46 22.73 9.72
N ASP A 731 -1.96 21.59 9.25
CA ASP A 731 -2.44 20.49 10.11
C ASP A 731 -1.25 19.72 10.70
N LYS A 732 -1.28 19.39 11.99
CA LYS A 732 -0.39 18.36 12.57
C LYS A 732 -1.01 16.99 12.31
N VAL A 733 -0.26 16.13 11.64
CA VAL A 733 -0.68 14.79 11.21
C VAL A 733 0.26 13.72 11.74
N ARG A 734 -0.27 12.51 11.91
CA ARG A 734 0.46 11.26 12.13
C ARG A 734 0.25 10.38 10.90
N VAL A 735 1.33 9.88 10.31
CA VAL A 735 1.33 9.14 9.04
C VAL A 735 1.98 7.77 9.26
N SER A 736 1.27 6.70 8.94
CA SER A 736 1.79 5.33 8.96
C SER A 736 2.04 4.84 7.53
N GLY A 737 3.21 4.25 7.27
CA GLY A 737 3.59 3.73 5.94
C GLY A 737 5.09 3.40 5.82
N LYS A 738 5.53 3.03 4.60
CA LYS A 738 6.86 2.46 4.31
C LYS A 738 7.90 3.53 3.93
N VAL A 739 9.03 3.58 4.66
CA VAL A 739 10.19 4.42 4.33
C VAL A 739 10.78 3.97 3.00
N THR A 740 10.77 4.84 2.00
CA THR A 740 11.11 4.51 0.61
C THR A 740 12.02 5.58 0.00
N LEU A 741 12.95 5.16 -0.87
CA LEU A 741 13.79 6.07 -1.67
C LEU A 741 13.34 5.99 -3.14
N TYR A 742 12.94 7.12 -3.72
CA TYR A 742 12.45 7.19 -5.10
C TYR A 742 13.02 8.42 -5.84
N TYR A 743 13.74 8.20 -6.94
CA TYR A 743 14.50 9.25 -7.65
C TYR A 743 15.31 10.18 -6.72
N ASP A 744 16.05 9.55 -5.80
CA ASP A 744 16.89 10.18 -4.75
C ASP A 744 16.12 10.94 -3.66
N GLN A 745 14.78 10.90 -3.68
CA GLN A 745 13.91 11.49 -2.65
C GLN A 745 13.56 10.43 -1.59
N LEU A 746 13.97 10.67 -0.34
CA LEU A 746 13.55 9.86 0.80
C LEU A 746 12.16 10.31 1.27
N GLN A 747 11.22 9.38 1.32
CA GLN A 747 9.78 9.64 1.49
C GLN A 747 9.09 8.53 2.29
N ILE A 748 7.91 8.83 2.83
CA ILE A 748 6.93 7.81 3.25
C ILE A 748 6.05 7.50 2.04
N ALA A 749 6.00 6.23 1.65
CA ALA A 749 5.13 5.68 0.61
C ALA A 749 4.28 4.53 1.18
N ASN A 750 3.43 3.92 0.35
CA ASN A 750 2.46 2.90 0.77
C ASN A 750 1.71 3.32 2.05
N VAL A 751 1.18 4.55 2.04
CA VAL A 751 0.56 5.17 3.21
C VAL A 751 -0.68 4.39 3.63
N GLU A 752 -0.59 3.72 4.77
CA GLU A 752 -1.65 2.90 5.37
C GLU A 752 -2.73 3.78 6.01
N LYS A 753 -2.29 4.81 6.73
CA LYS A 753 -3.13 5.66 7.57
C LYS A 753 -2.57 7.08 7.67
N VAL A 754 -3.46 8.07 7.62
CA VAL A 754 -3.16 9.44 8.06
C VAL A 754 -4.20 9.87 9.09
N GLU A 755 -3.74 10.33 10.25
CA GLU A 755 -4.55 10.81 11.35
C GLU A 755 -4.24 12.30 11.59
N ILE A 756 -5.26 13.16 11.54
CA ILE A 756 -5.11 14.58 11.86
C ILE A 756 -5.09 14.73 13.39
N VAL A 757 -3.88 14.66 13.97
CA VAL A 757 -3.63 14.83 15.40
C VAL A 757 -4.11 16.19 15.90
N LYS A 758 -3.92 17.25 15.07
CA LYS A 758 -4.50 18.57 15.33
C LYS A 758 -4.63 19.39 14.05
N ALA A 759 -5.87 19.65 13.64
CA ALA A 759 -6.15 20.58 12.55
C ALA A 759 -5.70 22.01 12.89
N ASN A 760 -5.25 22.76 11.88
CA ASN A 760 -4.84 24.17 11.99
C ASN A 760 -3.87 24.45 13.16
N LYS A 761 -2.82 23.63 13.30
CA LYS A 761 -1.70 23.86 14.23
C LYS A 761 -0.84 25.08 13.82
N GLY A 762 -0.85 25.45 12.54
CA GLY A 762 -0.06 26.52 11.95
C GLY A 762 1.28 26.01 11.40
N VAL A 763 1.81 26.62 10.34
CA VAL A 763 3.06 26.19 9.70
C VAL A 763 4.31 26.64 10.47
N PRO A 764 5.45 25.93 10.37
CA PRO A 764 6.75 26.43 10.82
C PRO A 764 7.20 27.70 10.07
N ASP A 765 8.02 28.53 10.72
CA ASP A 765 8.69 29.67 10.10
C ASP A 765 9.73 29.22 9.05
N PHE A 766 10.00 30.09 8.07
CA PHE A 766 11.00 29.84 7.02
C PHE A 766 12.44 30.06 7.50
N VAL A 767 13.33 29.10 7.20
CA VAL A 767 14.77 29.27 7.43
C VAL A 767 15.39 30.08 6.28
N THR A 768 16.02 31.22 6.56
CA THR A 768 16.86 31.92 5.56
C THR A 768 18.12 31.10 5.29
N VAL A 769 18.31 30.66 4.03
CA VAL A 769 19.45 29.84 3.61
C VAL A 769 20.29 30.54 2.53
N ASP A 770 21.58 30.23 2.49
CA ASP A 770 22.49 30.63 1.41
C ASP A 770 22.31 29.69 0.20
N PRO A 771 21.88 30.18 -0.98
CA PRO A 771 21.72 29.36 -2.19
C PRO A 771 22.97 28.55 -2.55
N ALA A 772 24.17 29.06 -2.25
CA ALA A 772 25.44 28.38 -2.50
C ALA A 772 25.61 27.09 -1.67
N LYS A 773 24.93 26.99 -0.52
CA LYS A 773 25.04 25.87 0.44
C LYS A 773 23.96 24.81 0.27
N VAL A 774 22.77 25.17 -0.23
CA VAL A 774 21.63 24.24 -0.37
C VAL A 774 21.41 23.68 -1.78
N LYS A 775 22.08 24.24 -2.79
CA LYS A 775 22.08 23.74 -4.18
C LYS A 775 22.62 22.30 -4.32
N ASN A 776 22.56 21.75 -5.53
CA ASN A 776 23.19 20.45 -5.80
C ASN A 776 24.70 20.49 -5.50
N GLY A 777 25.18 19.48 -4.76
CA GLY A 777 26.55 19.42 -4.23
C GLY A 777 26.89 20.44 -3.14
N GLY A 778 25.92 21.18 -2.59
CA GLY A 778 26.12 22.11 -1.47
C GLY A 778 26.16 21.40 -0.11
N GLU A 779 26.95 21.93 0.83
CA GLU A 779 27.22 21.34 2.15
C GLU A 779 26.00 21.19 3.07
N LEU A 780 24.89 21.88 2.79
CA LEU A 780 23.64 21.83 3.57
C LEU A 780 22.44 21.32 2.76
N LYS A 781 22.66 20.76 1.56
CA LYS A 781 21.56 20.32 0.67
C LYS A 781 20.66 19.25 1.34
N ASP A 782 21.28 18.29 2.02
CA ASP A 782 20.57 17.16 2.63
C ASP A 782 19.97 17.54 3.98
N ALA A 783 20.64 18.45 4.70
CA ALA A 783 20.18 19.01 5.96
C ALA A 783 18.87 19.82 5.83
N TYR A 784 18.62 20.48 4.70
CA TYR A 784 17.37 21.23 4.47
C TYR A 784 16.39 20.55 3.50
N ASN A 785 16.71 19.39 2.94
CA ASN A 785 15.79 18.66 2.07
C ASN A 785 14.50 18.31 2.84
N GLY A 786 13.33 18.69 2.31
CA GLY A 786 12.01 18.60 2.93
C GLY A 786 11.60 19.76 3.85
N VAL A 787 12.48 20.74 4.08
CA VAL A 787 12.29 21.83 5.07
C VAL A 787 11.79 23.11 4.40
N LEU A 788 10.96 23.90 5.09
CA LEU A 788 10.59 25.26 4.67
C LEU A 788 11.78 26.22 4.74
N VAL A 789 12.21 26.71 3.59
CA VAL A 789 13.33 27.63 3.43
C VAL A 789 12.93 28.89 2.66
N ARG A 790 13.79 29.90 2.76
CA ARG A 790 13.73 31.11 1.93
C ARG A 790 15.11 31.58 1.52
N VAL A 791 15.17 32.25 0.37
CA VAL A 791 16.35 32.92 -0.18
C VAL A 791 15.97 34.36 -0.51
N GLU A 792 16.83 35.31 -0.15
CA GLU A 792 16.54 36.75 -0.15
C GLU A 792 17.48 37.46 -1.14
N ASN A 793 16.98 38.41 -1.92
CA ASN A 793 17.71 39.24 -2.89
C ASN A 793 18.49 38.43 -3.95
N VAL A 794 17.79 37.61 -4.75
CA VAL A 794 18.40 36.68 -5.72
C VAL A 794 18.05 37.01 -7.18
N ASP A 795 19.06 37.00 -8.05
CA ASP A 795 18.91 37.14 -9.50
C ASP A 795 18.69 35.79 -10.20
N VAL A 796 17.86 35.76 -11.24
CA VAL A 796 17.80 34.62 -12.18
C VAL A 796 19.04 34.61 -13.08
N THR A 797 19.88 33.58 -12.94
CA THR A 797 21.11 33.40 -13.74
C THR A 797 20.98 32.38 -14.86
N GLU A 798 19.99 31.48 -14.78
CA GLU A 798 19.71 30.46 -15.80
C GLU A 798 18.21 30.46 -16.13
N ALA A 799 17.87 30.48 -17.41
CA ALA A 799 16.48 30.43 -17.87
C ALA A 799 15.78 29.12 -17.47
N ALA A 800 14.45 29.15 -17.42
CA ALA A 800 13.63 27.94 -17.29
C ALA A 800 13.90 26.95 -18.43
N ASP A 801 13.85 25.65 -18.12
CA ASP A 801 13.94 24.57 -19.09
C ASP A 801 12.55 24.09 -19.57
N SER A 802 12.47 22.91 -20.20
CA SER A 802 11.20 22.34 -20.68
C SER A 802 10.26 21.84 -19.58
N TYR A 803 10.64 21.96 -18.31
CA TYR A 803 9.87 21.59 -17.12
C TYR A 803 9.67 22.79 -16.18
N HIS A 804 9.80 24.02 -16.69
CA HIS A 804 9.65 25.28 -15.92
C HIS A 804 10.68 25.46 -14.79
N VAL A 805 11.78 24.69 -14.81
CA VAL A 805 12.83 24.75 -13.77
C VAL A 805 13.89 25.78 -14.14
N PHE A 806 13.92 26.92 -13.45
CA PHE A 806 14.92 27.98 -13.65
C PHE A 806 16.02 27.97 -12.57
N GLY A 807 17.12 28.69 -12.80
CA GLY A 807 18.25 28.78 -11.85
C GLY A 807 18.54 30.19 -11.38
N VAL A 808 18.72 30.35 -10.07
CA VAL A 808 19.10 31.60 -9.41
C VAL A 808 20.58 31.66 -9.06
N ALA A 809 21.05 32.86 -8.72
CA ALA A 809 22.42 33.16 -8.33
C ALA A 809 23.01 32.13 -7.34
N ASN A 810 24.30 31.82 -7.54
CA ASN A 810 25.06 30.74 -6.90
C ASN A 810 24.66 29.29 -7.28
N GLY A 811 23.58 29.10 -8.04
CA GLY A 811 23.25 27.84 -8.73
C GLY A 811 22.21 26.96 -8.02
N LEU A 812 21.31 27.54 -7.23
CA LEU A 812 20.10 26.85 -6.75
C LEU A 812 19.01 26.89 -7.83
N LYS A 813 18.16 25.86 -7.88
CA LYS A 813 17.01 25.79 -8.80
C LYS A 813 15.70 26.19 -8.12
N VAL A 814 14.73 26.63 -8.92
CA VAL A 814 13.34 26.87 -8.53
C VAL A 814 12.44 26.20 -9.57
N ASP A 815 11.35 25.58 -9.12
CA ASP A 815 10.54 24.63 -9.87
C ASP A 815 9.05 24.85 -9.56
N ASP A 816 8.19 24.75 -10.57
CA ASP A 816 6.77 25.15 -10.54
C ASP A 816 5.81 24.08 -10.01
N ASP A 817 6.32 22.90 -9.60
CA ASP A 817 5.51 21.74 -9.23
C ASP A 817 4.42 22.07 -8.19
N PHE A 818 4.75 22.70 -7.05
CA PHE A 818 3.75 23.00 -6.03
C PHE A 818 2.95 24.30 -6.29
N TYR A 819 3.50 25.25 -7.04
CA TYR A 819 2.82 26.47 -7.46
C TYR A 819 3.29 26.88 -8.85
N SER A 820 2.39 26.76 -9.84
CA SER A 820 2.70 27.06 -11.23
C SER A 820 2.75 28.57 -11.47
N PHE A 821 3.87 29.03 -12.01
CA PHE A 821 4.17 30.45 -12.25
C PHE A 821 4.59 30.70 -13.71
N VAL A 822 4.73 31.97 -14.08
CA VAL A 822 5.29 32.34 -15.39
C VAL A 822 6.82 32.33 -15.31
N ASP A 823 7.46 31.61 -16.24
CA ASP A 823 8.92 31.52 -16.38
C ASP A 823 9.59 32.91 -16.33
N PRO A 824 10.49 33.17 -15.37
CA PRO A 824 11.14 34.47 -15.25
C PRO A 824 12.29 34.61 -16.25
N ALA A 825 12.60 35.85 -16.63
CA ALA A 825 13.70 36.14 -17.53
C ALA A 825 15.05 36.06 -16.79
N VAL A 826 16.12 35.71 -17.50
CA VAL A 826 17.49 35.84 -16.97
C VAL A 826 17.77 37.32 -16.70
N GLY A 827 18.13 37.65 -15.46
CA GLY A 827 18.24 39.02 -14.96
C GLY A 827 16.98 39.57 -14.28
N THR A 828 15.91 38.79 -14.09
CA THR A 828 14.85 39.13 -13.13
C THR A 828 15.42 39.04 -11.71
N HIS A 829 15.18 40.07 -10.90
CA HIS A 829 15.53 40.08 -9.47
C HIS A 829 14.32 39.68 -8.61
N PHE A 830 14.56 38.88 -7.57
CA PHE A 830 13.57 38.51 -6.56
C PHE A 830 14.00 39.06 -5.21
N ALA A 831 13.11 39.81 -4.57
CA ALA A 831 13.29 40.24 -3.18
C ALA A 831 13.33 39.01 -2.26
N GLU A 832 12.46 38.03 -2.50
CA GLU A 832 12.41 36.77 -1.75
C GLU A 832 11.82 35.63 -2.59
N ILE A 833 12.40 34.43 -2.51
CA ILE A 833 11.77 33.19 -2.96
C ILE A 833 11.71 32.23 -1.77
N ARG A 834 10.53 31.67 -1.51
CA ARG A 834 10.23 30.80 -0.40
C ARG A 834 9.73 29.44 -0.90
N GLY A 835 9.66 28.46 -0.02
CA GLY A 835 9.02 27.18 -0.30
C GLY A 835 9.66 26.02 0.43
N VAL A 836 9.38 24.79 -0.01
CA VAL A 836 10.09 23.60 0.50
C VAL A 836 11.35 23.39 -0.34
N LEU A 837 12.52 23.21 0.29
CA LEU A 837 13.70 22.73 -0.44
C LEU A 837 13.53 21.22 -0.71
N ALA A 838 13.56 20.80 -1.96
CA ALA A 838 13.48 19.38 -2.35
C ALA A 838 14.74 18.94 -3.10
N TYR A 839 15.09 17.65 -2.96
CA TYR A 839 16.07 16.97 -3.80
C TYR A 839 15.38 15.81 -4.53
N THR A 840 15.34 15.89 -5.86
CA THR A 840 14.73 14.90 -6.77
C THR A 840 15.48 14.94 -8.10
N PHE A 841 15.54 13.83 -8.83
CA PHE A 841 16.14 13.79 -10.18
C PHE A 841 17.57 14.35 -10.23
N ASN A 842 18.36 14.13 -9.16
CA ASN A 842 19.74 14.58 -9.01
C ASN A 842 19.94 16.12 -9.06
N TYR A 843 19.03 16.93 -8.51
CA TYR A 843 19.31 18.33 -8.15
C TYR A 843 18.45 18.87 -7.00
N SER A 844 19.00 19.83 -6.25
CA SER A 844 18.27 20.57 -5.21
C SER A 844 17.52 21.77 -5.81
N LYS A 845 16.27 21.98 -5.37
CA LYS A 845 15.39 23.07 -5.82
C LYS A 845 14.49 23.58 -4.71
N ILE A 846 14.06 24.83 -4.78
CA ILE A 846 12.94 25.34 -3.96
C ILE A 846 11.64 25.09 -4.73
N LEU A 847 10.62 24.63 -4.00
CA LEU A 847 9.24 24.44 -4.43
C LEU A 847 8.35 25.50 -3.75
N PRO A 848 8.07 26.65 -4.40
CA PRO A 848 7.06 27.59 -3.94
C PRO A 848 5.69 26.91 -3.85
N ARG A 849 4.88 27.28 -2.87
CA ARG A 849 3.61 26.59 -2.57
C ARG A 849 2.38 27.41 -2.96
N PHE A 850 2.53 28.74 -2.94
CA PHE A 850 1.49 29.72 -3.24
C PHE A 850 2.13 30.97 -3.88
N ALA A 851 1.33 31.95 -4.31
CA ALA A 851 1.82 33.18 -4.93
C ALA A 851 2.72 34.01 -3.98
N GLU A 852 2.43 33.95 -2.69
CA GLU A 852 3.11 34.66 -1.59
C GLU A 852 4.52 34.10 -1.29
N ASP A 853 4.87 32.95 -1.88
CA ASP A 853 6.21 32.37 -1.83
C ASP A 853 7.13 32.87 -2.98
N TYR A 854 6.63 33.70 -3.92
CA TYR A 854 7.31 34.04 -5.19
C TYR A 854 7.40 35.56 -5.42
N VAL A 855 8.27 36.26 -4.68
CA VAL A 855 8.29 37.74 -4.60
C VAL A 855 9.35 38.35 -5.52
N ILE A 856 8.93 38.72 -6.74
CA ILE A 856 9.71 39.53 -7.69
C ILE A 856 9.93 40.94 -7.12
N ASP A 857 11.14 41.50 -7.28
CA ASP A 857 11.41 42.91 -7.00
C ASP A 857 11.05 43.80 -8.19
N ASN A 858 10.01 44.62 -8.05
CA ASN A 858 9.56 45.56 -9.08
C ASN A 858 10.31 46.91 -9.05
N CYS A 859 11.20 47.15 -8.08
CA CYS A 859 11.87 48.45 -7.88
C CYS A 859 13.03 48.75 -8.86
N GLY A 860 13.41 47.81 -9.74
CA GLY A 860 14.56 47.93 -10.65
C GLY A 860 14.59 49.11 -11.64
N ASN A 861 13.56 49.98 -11.67
CA ASN A 861 13.58 51.28 -12.36
C ASN A 861 12.84 52.40 -11.58
N SER A 862 12.60 52.23 -10.27
CA SER A 862 11.80 53.18 -9.48
C SER A 862 12.46 54.56 -9.40
N SER A 863 11.73 55.62 -9.75
CA SER A 863 12.23 57.00 -9.74
C SER A 863 11.99 57.71 -8.40
N CYS A 864 12.14 57.00 -7.28
CA CYS A 864 11.87 57.54 -5.95
C CYS A 864 12.95 58.55 -5.54
N ASP A 865 12.55 59.61 -4.83
CA ASP A 865 13.49 60.56 -4.26
C ASP A 865 14.11 59.95 -3.00
N GLU A 866 15.32 59.38 -3.15
CA GLU A 866 16.04 58.71 -2.07
C GLU A 866 16.24 59.57 -0.81
N SER A 867 16.11 60.90 -0.89
CA SER A 867 16.30 61.78 0.27
C SER A 867 15.15 61.74 1.29
N TRP A 868 13.95 61.29 0.88
CA TRP A 868 12.79 61.19 1.76
C TRP A 868 11.80 60.03 1.45
N SER A 869 11.99 59.30 0.34
CA SER A 869 11.16 58.18 -0.09
C SER A 869 11.99 56.94 -0.51
N GLN A 870 11.35 55.78 -0.56
CA GLN A 870 11.91 54.50 -1.01
C GLN A 870 10.87 53.71 -1.80
N CYS A 871 11.30 52.76 -2.60
CA CYS A 871 10.39 51.88 -3.33
C CYS A 871 9.99 50.66 -2.49
N GLU A 872 8.74 50.23 -2.61
CA GLU A 872 8.20 48.99 -2.05
C GLU A 872 8.36 47.83 -3.08
N PRO A 873 9.23 46.83 -2.84
CA PRO A 873 9.54 45.77 -3.83
C PRO A 873 8.33 45.04 -4.41
N ALA A 874 7.30 44.79 -3.59
CA ALA A 874 6.13 44.05 -4.04
C ALA A 874 5.27 44.84 -5.06
N THR A 875 5.16 46.16 -4.90
CA THR A 875 4.26 47.01 -5.73
C THR A 875 4.98 47.89 -6.74
N GLY A 876 6.27 48.19 -6.52
CA GLY A 876 7.03 49.18 -7.29
C GLY A 876 6.73 50.64 -6.92
N GLU A 877 5.92 50.90 -5.89
CA GLU A 877 5.48 52.26 -5.51
C GLU A 877 6.47 52.97 -4.58
N CYS A 878 6.58 54.30 -4.71
CA CYS A 878 7.44 55.13 -3.86
C CYS A 878 6.74 55.57 -2.57
N VAL A 879 7.03 54.87 -1.47
CA VAL A 879 6.52 55.19 -0.12
C VAL A 879 7.47 56.13 0.65
N PRO A 880 6.99 57.00 1.57
CA PRO A 880 7.86 57.81 2.41
C PRO A 880 8.77 56.95 3.31
N LYS A 881 9.99 57.42 3.57
CA LYS A 881 10.89 56.85 4.57
C LYS A 881 10.42 57.20 5.99
N GLU A 882 10.76 56.37 6.97
CA GLU A 882 10.37 56.59 8.37
C GLU A 882 10.78 57.99 8.85
N GLY A 883 9.80 58.77 9.33
CA GLY A 883 9.97 60.16 9.77
C GLY A 883 9.78 61.24 8.69
N PHE A 884 9.56 60.87 7.43
CA PHE A 884 9.26 61.77 6.31
C PHE A 884 7.81 61.68 5.83
N CYS A 885 7.39 62.62 4.98
CA CYS A 885 6.03 62.68 4.45
C CYS A 885 5.96 63.25 3.01
N ALA A 886 5.20 62.60 2.13
CA ALA A 886 4.64 63.17 0.91
C ALA A 886 3.43 64.06 1.24
N SER A 887 2.56 63.61 2.14
CA SER A 887 1.27 64.24 2.45
C SER A 887 1.05 64.47 3.96
N LYS A 888 0.01 65.25 4.26
CA LYS A 888 -0.41 65.56 5.64
C LYS A 888 -0.85 64.31 6.43
N ALA A 889 -1.36 63.27 5.75
CA ALA A 889 -1.91 62.07 6.39
C ALA A 889 -0.82 61.16 7.01
N GLU A 890 0.41 61.22 6.51
CA GLU A 890 1.52 60.39 7.01
C GLU A 890 2.14 60.93 8.34
N CYS A 891 1.75 62.13 8.77
CA CYS A 891 2.28 62.75 9.97
C CYS A 891 1.55 62.32 11.25
N LEU A 892 1.94 61.17 11.81
CA LEU A 892 1.34 60.65 13.05
C LEU A 892 1.54 61.58 14.26
N GLY A 893 0.43 61.91 14.94
CA GLY A 893 0.35 62.71 16.17
C GLY A 893 -0.57 63.93 16.04
N GLU A 894 -1.43 64.18 17.05
CA GLU A 894 -2.27 65.40 17.11
C GLU A 894 -1.44 66.67 16.97
N GLY A 895 -2.00 67.68 16.28
CA GLY A 895 -1.32 68.98 16.14
C GLY A 895 -0.09 68.98 15.22
N ARG A 896 0.08 67.96 14.35
CA ARG A 896 1.18 67.90 13.38
C ARG A 896 0.72 68.18 11.95
N VAL A 897 1.62 68.72 11.15
CA VAL A 897 1.41 68.99 9.71
C VAL A 897 2.68 68.66 8.92
N CYS A 898 2.51 68.07 7.73
CA CYS A 898 3.61 67.84 6.79
C CYS A 898 4.05 69.18 6.18
N ASN A 899 5.29 69.59 6.40
CA ASN A 899 5.90 70.70 5.68
C ASN A 899 6.40 70.19 4.32
N THR A 900 5.55 70.32 3.30
CA THR A 900 5.78 69.87 1.91
C THR A 900 6.95 70.55 1.18
N ALA A 901 7.58 71.57 1.78
CA ALA A 901 8.85 72.13 1.29
C ALA A 901 10.11 71.45 1.88
N THR A 902 9.92 70.51 2.82
CA THR A 902 10.99 69.80 3.55
C THR A 902 10.72 68.31 3.78
N HIS A 903 9.52 67.82 3.44
CA HIS A 903 9.03 66.46 3.69
C HIS A 903 9.11 66.02 5.16
N GLN A 904 8.94 66.96 6.11
CA GLN A 904 9.04 66.72 7.56
C GLN A 904 7.78 67.16 8.33
N CYS A 905 7.41 66.40 9.36
CA CYS A 905 6.22 66.62 10.19
C CYS A 905 6.49 67.54 11.40
N GLY A 906 6.00 68.77 11.37
CA GLY A 906 6.17 69.79 12.44
C GLY A 906 4.87 70.15 13.18
N GLU A 907 4.97 70.90 14.28
CA GLU A 907 3.80 71.41 15.03
C GLU A 907 3.00 72.46 14.22
N GLY A 908 1.68 72.41 14.32
CA GLY A 908 0.76 73.40 13.75
C GLY A 908 -0.69 73.17 14.22
N ASN A 909 -1.61 74.06 13.85
CA ASN A 909 -3.04 73.76 13.97
C ASN A 909 -3.51 73.12 12.65
N PRO A 910 -3.80 71.81 12.61
CA PRO A 910 -4.13 71.11 11.38
C PRO A 910 -5.51 71.53 10.81
N CYS A 911 -6.35 72.21 11.58
CA CYS A 911 -7.66 72.74 11.18
C CYS A 911 -7.68 74.26 10.90
N ALA A 912 -6.53 74.95 10.86
CA ALA A 912 -6.48 76.42 10.79
C ALA A 912 -7.10 77.05 9.52
N GLU A 913 -7.18 76.30 8.42
CA GLU A 913 -7.70 76.74 7.11
C GLU A 913 -8.80 75.79 6.59
N VAL A 914 -9.44 75.03 7.48
CA VAL A 914 -10.40 73.96 7.14
C VAL A 914 -11.80 74.32 7.65
N GLU A 915 -12.67 74.81 6.76
CA GLU A 915 -14.10 74.94 7.04
C GLU A 915 -14.81 73.62 6.72
N CYS A 916 -15.55 73.08 7.70
CA CYS A 916 -16.38 71.88 7.59
C CYS A 916 -17.85 72.24 7.80
N ASP A 917 -18.74 71.51 7.14
CA ASP A 917 -20.18 71.74 7.28
C ASP A 917 -20.73 71.02 8.51
N ALA A 918 -21.16 71.82 9.49
CA ALA A 918 -21.48 71.36 10.84
C ALA A 918 -22.79 70.57 10.96
N GLU A 919 -23.56 70.38 9.88
CA GLU A 919 -24.71 69.44 9.89
C GLU A 919 -24.29 67.96 9.69
N TYR A 920 -23.09 67.70 9.16
CA TYR A 920 -22.63 66.33 8.86
C TYR A 920 -21.12 66.08 8.99
N SER A 921 -20.29 67.11 9.27
CA SER A 921 -18.82 66.97 9.34
C SER A 921 -18.15 67.89 10.37
N GLU A 922 -17.03 67.44 10.93
CA GLU A 922 -16.16 68.26 11.78
C GLU A 922 -14.68 68.11 11.40
N CYS A 923 -13.83 69.08 11.71
CA CYS A 923 -12.40 68.98 11.38
C CYS A 923 -11.66 68.13 12.42
N SER A 924 -11.06 67.02 11.97
CA SER A 924 -10.23 66.17 12.84
C SER A 924 -8.98 66.92 13.31
N GLY A 925 -8.79 67.03 14.63
CA GLY A 925 -7.57 67.57 15.25
C GLY A 925 -6.31 66.72 15.02
N TYR A 926 -6.46 65.52 14.46
CA TYR A 926 -5.36 64.61 14.08
C TYR A 926 -5.01 64.75 12.60
N TYR A 927 -5.98 64.56 11.69
CA TYR A 927 -5.72 64.57 10.23
C TYR A 927 -5.78 65.98 9.60
N GLY A 928 -6.51 66.92 10.21
CA GLY A 928 -6.72 68.26 9.65
C GLY A 928 -7.50 68.25 8.34
N THR A 929 -8.50 67.39 8.28
CA THR A 929 -9.50 67.28 7.21
C THR A 929 -10.87 67.23 7.87
N CYS A 930 -11.91 67.57 7.10
CA CYS A 930 -13.26 67.25 7.53
C CYS A 930 -13.43 65.73 7.54
N VAL A 931 -13.98 65.21 8.63
CA VAL A 931 -14.43 63.83 8.80
C VAL A 931 -15.93 63.87 9.15
N ALA A 932 -16.66 62.82 8.80
CA ALA A 932 -18.08 62.77 9.12
C ALA A 932 -18.33 62.72 10.64
N ILE A 933 -19.36 63.39 11.12
CA ILE A 933 -19.80 63.26 12.53
C ILE A 933 -20.57 61.95 12.73
N SER A 934 -20.53 61.39 13.93
CA SER A 934 -21.13 60.07 14.22
C SER A 934 -22.61 59.99 13.80
N GLY A 935 -22.93 59.05 12.91
CA GLY A 935 -24.26 58.87 12.32
C GLY A 935 -24.53 59.68 11.05
N LYS A 936 -23.49 60.27 10.45
CA LYS A 936 -23.52 60.95 9.14
C LYS A 936 -22.34 60.48 8.27
N CYS A 937 -22.35 60.83 6.99
CA CYS A 937 -21.33 60.48 6.02
C CYS A 937 -20.96 61.65 5.08
N MET A 938 -19.73 61.65 4.57
CA MET A 938 -19.27 62.52 3.47
C MET A 938 -18.99 61.72 2.19
N SER A 939 -18.79 60.41 2.32
CA SER A 939 -18.34 59.46 1.33
C SER A 939 -18.73 58.03 1.74
N ASN A 940 -18.72 57.06 0.82
CA ASN A 940 -19.02 55.66 1.17
C ASN A 940 -18.00 55.06 2.16
N SER A 941 -16.78 55.61 2.25
CA SER A 941 -15.78 55.23 3.25
C SER A 941 -16.09 55.70 4.69
N ASP A 942 -17.12 56.54 4.88
CA ASP A 942 -17.65 56.86 6.22
C ASP A 942 -18.78 55.91 6.67
N CYS A 943 -19.19 54.97 5.80
CA CYS A 943 -20.28 54.01 6.03
C CYS A 943 -19.76 52.57 6.21
N THR A 944 -20.64 51.63 6.59
CA THR A 944 -20.29 50.21 6.62
C THR A 944 -20.26 49.61 5.21
N ALA A 945 -19.74 48.38 5.05
CA ALA A 945 -19.59 47.72 3.75
C ALA A 945 -20.90 47.37 3.04
N GLU A 946 -22.06 47.55 3.70
CA GLU A 946 -23.41 47.21 3.23
C GLU A 946 -24.26 48.46 2.91
N GLU A 947 -23.69 49.66 3.08
CA GLU A 947 -24.36 50.96 2.94
C GLU A 947 -23.64 51.86 1.91
N GLU A 948 -24.38 52.73 1.20
CA GLU A 948 -23.78 53.86 0.47
C GLU A 948 -24.12 55.20 1.14
N CYS A 949 -23.26 56.20 0.94
CA CYS A 949 -23.50 57.54 1.48
C CYS A 949 -24.44 58.32 0.57
N ASN A 950 -25.69 58.53 0.99
CA ASN A 950 -26.62 59.34 0.23
C ASN A 950 -26.20 60.82 0.30
N SER A 951 -25.63 61.31 -0.79
CA SER A 951 -25.08 62.67 -0.93
C SER A 951 -26.11 63.81 -0.89
N ALA A 952 -27.37 63.53 -0.54
CA ALA A 952 -28.43 64.52 -0.35
C ALA A 952 -29.02 64.52 1.08
N THR A 953 -28.84 63.45 1.85
CA THR A 953 -29.24 63.32 3.28
C THR A 953 -28.02 63.32 4.23
N HIS A 954 -26.84 63.03 3.67
CA HIS A 954 -25.60 62.72 4.40
C HIS A 954 -25.76 61.57 5.40
N GLU A 955 -26.67 60.64 5.12
CA GLU A 955 -26.89 59.42 5.89
C GLU A 955 -26.40 58.21 5.09
N CYS A 956 -25.89 57.21 5.80
CA CYS A 956 -25.61 55.90 5.22
C CYS A 956 -26.94 55.20 4.99
N GLU A 957 -27.18 54.73 3.77
CA GLU A 957 -28.42 54.10 3.34
C GLU A 957 -28.09 52.73 2.73
N GLU A 958 -28.78 51.67 3.15
CA GLU A 958 -28.55 50.28 2.69
C GLU A 958 -28.56 50.20 1.15
N ILE A 959 -27.54 49.56 0.55
CA ILE A 959 -27.53 49.34 -0.90
C ILE A 959 -28.58 48.26 -1.23
N PRO A 960 -29.66 48.58 -1.96
CA PRO A 960 -30.75 47.64 -2.16
C PRO A 960 -30.32 46.52 -3.11
N SER A 961 -30.00 45.35 -2.55
CA SER A 961 -29.60 44.19 -3.36
C SER A 961 -30.65 43.87 -4.43
N ILE A 962 -30.18 43.52 -5.62
CA ILE A 962 -31.05 43.05 -6.71
C ILE A 962 -31.74 41.72 -6.34
N ILE A 963 -31.17 40.96 -5.39
CA ILE A 963 -31.73 39.73 -4.85
C ILE A 963 -32.62 40.06 -3.65
N LYS A 964 -33.93 40.03 -3.88
CA LYS A 964 -34.91 40.16 -2.80
C LYS A 964 -34.80 38.97 -1.86
N ASN A 965 -34.78 39.25 -0.56
CA ASN A 965 -34.71 38.21 0.49
C ASN A 965 -33.50 37.27 0.31
N GLY A 966 -32.33 37.86 0.05
CA GLY A 966 -31.06 37.15 0.02
C GLY A 966 -30.46 36.87 1.40
N SER A 967 -30.83 37.65 2.43
CA SER A 967 -30.62 37.29 3.85
C SER A 967 -31.64 36.28 4.40
N PHE A 968 -32.49 35.73 3.52
CA PHE A 968 -33.48 34.69 3.82
C PHE A 968 -34.43 34.93 5.01
N GLU A 969 -34.56 36.16 5.54
CA GLU A 969 -35.41 36.42 6.71
C GLU A 969 -36.90 36.13 6.46
N GLU A 970 -37.41 36.35 5.24
CA GLU A 970 -38.80 36.07 4.88
C GLU A 970 -38.98 34.63 4.35
N TRP A 971 -40.00 33.91 4.84
CA TRP A 971 -40.30 32.53 4.41
C TRP A 971 -41.76 32.32 4.04
N GLY A 972 -41.97 31.61 2.92
CA GLY A 972 -43.25 30.98 2.58
C GLY A 972 -43.42 29.61 3.25
N GLU A 973 -44.37 28.80 2.77
CA GLU A 973 -44.68 27.50 3.39
C GLU A 973 -43.54 26.45 3.29
N LYS A 974 -42.59 26.60 2.36
CA LYS A 974 -41.57 25.58 2.03
C LYS A 974 -40.20 26.11 1.56
N VAL A 975 -40.13 27.37 1.16
CA VAL A 975 -38.92 28.04 0.63
C VAL A 975 -38.93 29.50 1.11
N PRO A 976 -37.77 30.20 1.12
CA PRO A 976 -37.74 31.64 1.38
C PRO A 976 -38.62 32.40 0.37
N THR A 977 -39.19 33.54 0.78
CA THR A 977 -39.96 34.41 -0.13
C THR A 977 -39.08 34.88 -1.30
N TYR A 978 -39.64 35.00 -2.51
CA TYR A 978 -38.92 35.29 -3.76
C TYR A 978 -37.95 34.21 -4.26
N TRP A 979 -37.91 33.03 -3.63
CA TRP A 979 -37.26 31.82 -4.15
C TRP A 979 -38.28 30.81 -4.65
N SER A 980 -37.92 30.00 -5.65
CA SER A 980 -38.89 29.29 -6.50
C SER A 980 -38.57 27.81 -6.71
N GLU A 981 -39.62 26.98 -6.77
CA GLU A 981 -39.54 25.58 -7.19
C GLU A 981 -39.48 25.38 -8.72
N VAL A 982 -39.57 26.47 -9.50
CA VAL A 982 -39.51 26.43 -10.96
C VAL A 982 -38.09 26.17 -11.47
N SER A 983 -37.97 25.42 -12.57
CA SER A 983 -36.69 25.20 -13.29
C SER A 983 -35.94 26.54 -13.48
N PRO A 984 -34.65 26.63 -13.11
CA PRO A 984 -33.68 25.54 -12.97
C PRO A 984 -33.57 24.87 -11.58
N THR A 985 -34.46 25.16 -10.62
CA THR A 985 -34.49 24.44 -9.33
C THR A 985 -34.64 22.93 -9.54
N ASN A 986 -33.79 22.13 -8.89
CA ASN A 986 -33.83 20.67 -8.93
C ASN A 986 -33.58 20.00 -7.56
N ILE A 987 -33.47 20.77 -6.48
CA ILE A 987 -33.56 20.25 -5.11
C ILE A 987 -35.02 19.94 -4.74
N THR A 988 -35.27 18.83 -4.05
CA THR A 988 -36.61 18.51 -3.53
C THR A 988 -36.93 19.40 -2.33
N LEU A 989 -38.13 19.99 -2.23
CA LEU A 989 -38.43 20.96 -1.16
C LEU A 989 -38.36 20.40 0.27
N SER A 990 -38.44 19.09 0.47
CA SER A 990 -38.17 18.45 1.79
C SER A 990 -36.72 18.58 2.24
N ASN A 991 -35.83 18.94 1.32
CA ASN A 991 -34.39 19.10 1.51
C ASN A 991 -33.98 20.58 1.54
N VAL A 992 -34.95 21.50 1.48
CA VAL A 992 -34.76 22.93 1.74
C VAL A 992 -35.44 23.23 3.07
N THR A 993 -34.64 23.67 4.03
CA THR A 993 -35.08 23.88 5.42
C THR A 993 -34.56 25.22 5.94
N LYS A 994 -35.28 25.76 6.92
CA LYS A 994 -34.94 27.00 7.62
C LYS A 994 -34.10 26.67 8.84
N GLU A 995 -32.88 27.19 8.90
CA GLU A 995 -32.10 27.17 10.14
C GLU A 995 -32.49 28.37 11.02
N THR A 996 -32.31 28.23 12.34
CA THR A 996 -32.70 29.23 13.35
C THR A 996 -31.75 29.28 14.56
N SER A 997 -30.78 28.36 14.63
CA SER A 997 -29.87 28.18 15.76
C SER A 997 -28.41 28.44 15.44
N ASP A 998 -28.06 28.38 14.14
CA ASP A 998 -26.72 28.61 13.61
C ASP A 998 -26.85 29.38 12.29
N VAL A 999 -26.80 30.71 12.40
CA VAL A 999 -27.01 31.68 11.32
C VAL A 999 -25.84 32.66 11.34
N HIS A 1000 -25.52 33.26 10.20
CA HIS A 1000 -24.47 34.28 10.12
C HIS A 1000 -25.03 35.66 10.51
N GLY A 1001 -26.17 36.01 9.91
CA GLY A 1001 -26.88 37.26 10.12
C GLY A 1001 -28.31 37.05 10.60
N GLY A 1002 -29.03 38.17 10.81
CA GLY A 1002 -30.46 38.19 11.06
C GLY A 1002 -30.97 37.19 12.10
N SER A 1003 -31.83 36.28 11.65
CA SER A 1003 -32.47 35.23 12.43
C SER A 1003 -32.45 33.86 11.74
N PHE A 1004 -32.31 33.78 10.41
CA PHE A 1004 -32.81 32.65 9.60
C PHE A 1004 -31.99 32.28 8.34
N ALA A 1005 -30.92 31.48 8.46
CA ALA A 1005 -30.18 30.98 7.29
C ALA A 1005 -30.93 29.91 6.45
N LEU A 1006 -30.56 29.82 5.16
CA LEU A 1006 -31.04 28.81 4.21
C LEU A 1006 -30.21 27.51 4.34
N LYS A 1007 -30.86 26.39 4.71
CA LYS A 1007 -30.20 25.08 4.91
C LYS A 1007 -30.64 24.07 3.85
N MET A 1008 -29.70 23.65 3.00
CA MET A 1008 -29.92 22.80 1.82
C MET A 1008 -29.23 21.43 1.97
N LYS A 1009 -29.97 20.32 1.82
CA LYS A 1009 -29.42 18.96 1.88
C LYS A 1009 -28.67 18.61 0.59
N THR A 1010 -27.40 18.23 0.70
CA THR A 1010 -26.51 17.90 -0.42
C THR A 1010 -26.69 16.46 -0.92
N THR A 1011 -26.22 16.23 -2.14
CA THR A 1011 -25.98 14.90 -2.72
C THR A 1011 -24.70 14.93 -3.57
N THR A 1012 -24.27 13.77 -4.06
CA THR A 1012 -23.21 13.62 -5.08
C THR A 1012 -23.57 14.32 -6.40
N ASP A 1013 -24.84 14.27 -6.79
CA ASP A 1013 -25.41 15.13 -7.84
C ASP A 1013 -25.46 16.61 -7.40
N ASN A 1014 -25.26 17.54 -8.35
CA ASN A 1014 -25.56 18.95 -8.16
C ASN A 1014 -27.07 19.20 -7.94
N LYS A 1015 -27.41 19.79 -6.78
CA LYS A 1015 -28.76 20.26 -6.44
C LYS A 1015 -28.78 21.79 -6.36
N ARG A 1016 -29.82 22.40 -6.91
CA ARG A 1016 -29.97 23.84 -7.05
C ARG A 1016 -31.30 24.33 -6.52
N LEU A 1017 -31.26 25.53 -5.93
CA LEU A 1017 -32.43 26.38 -5.65
C LEU A 1017 -32.26 27.69 -6.42
N ALA A 1018 -33.34 28.16 -7.04
CA ALA A 1018 -33.35 29.36 -7.88
C ALA A 1018 -34.28 30.45 -7.31
N THR A 1019 -34.00 31.71 -7.63
CA THR A 1019 -34.93 32.82 -7.37
C THR A 1019 -36.17 32.72 -8.26
N GLU A 1020 -37.22 33.49 -7.93
CA GLU A 1020 -38.22 33.89 -8.93
C GLU A 1020 -37.56 34.68 -10.09
N THR A 1021 -38.26 34.77 -11.22
CA THR A 1021 -37.79 35.51 -12.40
C THR A 1021 -37.84 37.01 -12.19
N MET A 1022 -36.72 37.69 -12.40
CA MET A 1022 -36.56 39.14 -12.28
C MET A 1022 -36.02 39.78 -13.58
N SER A 1023 -36.24 41.08 -13.76
CA SER A 1023 -35.58 41.84 -14.81
C SER A 1023 -34.22 42.36 -14.34
N LEU A 1024 -33.18 42.21 -15.15
CA LEU A 1024 -31.84 42.75 -14.90
C LEU A 1024 -31.40 43.69 -16.01
N SER A 1025 -30.64 44.74 -15.67
CA SER A 1025 -30.03 45.64 -16.65
C SER A 1025 -28.69 45.08 -17.17
N GLU A 1026 -28.24 45.55 -18.33
CA GLU A 1026 -26.88 45.27 -18.84
C GLU A 1026 -25.80 45.84 -17.90
N GLY A 1027 -24.78 45.05 -17.61
CA GLY A 1027 -23.66 45.39 -16.72
C GLY A 1027 -23.11 44.18 -15.97
N THR A 1028 -22.16 44.41 -15.09
CA THR A 1028 -21.60 43.37 -14.21
C THR A 1028 -22.23 43.50 -12.82
N TYR A 1029 -22.36 42.39 -12.10
CA TYR A 1029 -22.94 42.36 -10.76
C TYR A 1029 -22.07 41.49 -9.85
N THR A 1030 -21.57 42.04 -8.76
CA THR A 1030 -20.86 41.29 -7.72
C THR A 1030 -21.84 40.80 -6.66
N CYS A 1031 -21.86 39.49 -6.42
CA CYS A 1031 -22.63 38.83 -5.37
C CYS A 1031 -21.72 38.40 -4.23
N GLU A 1032 -21.98 38.89 -3.02
CA GLU A 1032 -21.36 38.41 -1.78
C GLU A 1032 -22.37 37.64 -0.95
N TYR A 1033 -21.93 36.62 -0.23
CA TYR A 1033 -22.76 35.80 0.65
C TYR A 1033 -21.90 35.05 1.66
N TYR A 1034 -22.51 34.57 2.74
CA TYR A 1034 -21.86 33.66 3.67
C TYR A 1034 -22.36 32.24 3.44
N ALA A 1035 -21.46 31.26 3.54
CA ALA A 1035 -21.82 29.85 3.44
C ALA A 1035 -20.93 28.98 4.33
N LYS A 1036 -21.48 27.83 4.75
CA LYS A 1036 -20.76 26.79 5.51
C LYS A 1036 -21.40 25.41 5.39
N TYR A 1037 -20.80 24.41 6.01
CA TYR A 1037 -21.19 23.02 5.87
C TYR A 1037 -21.12 22.20 7.16
N GLU A 1038 -22.20 21.50 7.48
CA GLU A 1038 -22.26 20.56 8.61
C GLU A 1038 -21.74 19.18 8.19
N GLY A 1039 -20.50 18.85 8.61
CA GLY A 1039 -20.00 17.47 8.66
C GLY A 1039 -19.12 17.00 7.49
N GLY A 1040 -17.97 17.65 7.28
CA GLY A 1040 -16.90 17.19 6.36
C GLY A 1040 -16.65 18.15 5.19
N VAL A 1041 -16.72 17.64 3.95
CA VAL A 1041 -16.52 18.42 2.71
C VAL A 1041 -17.82 18.57 1.90
N ALA A 1042 -18.16 19.80 1.52
CA ALA A 1042 -19.13 20.11 0.47
C ALA A 1042 -18.72 21.33 -0.33
N LYS A 1043 -19.38 21.55 -1.47
CA LYS A 1043 -19.04 22.57 -2.46
C LYS A 1043 -20.28 23.38 -2.85
N VAL A 1044 -20.19 24.70 -2.79
CA VAL A 1044 -21.24 25.67 -3.18
C VAL A 1044 -20.78 26.51 -4.38
N ALA A 1045 -21.72 26.98 -5.19
CA ALA A 1045 -21.49 27.92 -6.28
C ALA A 1045 -22.73 28.79 -6.55
N LEU A 1046 -22.54 30.05 -6.94
CA LEU A 1046 -23.59 30.91 -7.49
C LEU A 1046 -23.52 30.96 -9.02
N ARG A 1047 -24.68 31.01 -9.68
CA ARG A 1047 -24.74 31.24 -11.15
C ARG A 1047 -26.04 31.84 -11.62
N GLY A 1048 -25.98 32.77 -12.59
CA GLY A 1048 -27.16 33.32 -13.25
C GLY A 1048 -27.73 32.39 -14.32
N VAL A 1049 -29.04 32.45 -14.55
CA VAL A 1049 -29.77 31.72 -15.60
C VAL A 1049 -30.82 32.64 -16.24
N HIS A 1050 -31.04 32.49 -17.55
CA HIS A 1050 -32.03 33.22 -18.35
C HIS A 1050 -32.70 32.29 -19.38
N GLY A 1051 -33.93 32.59 -19.82
CA GLY A 1051 -34.65 31.75 -20.79
C GLY A 1051 -34.89 30.32 -20.30
N GLY A 1052 -34.93 30.12 -18.97
CA GLY A 1052 -35.04 28.83 -18.29
C GLY A 1052 -33.88 27.84 -18.50
N SER A 1053 -32.82 28.20 -19.23
CA SER A 1053 -31.73 27.24 -19.58
C SER A 1053 -30.39 27.84 -20.01
N GLN A 1054 -30.31 29.15 -20.32
CA GLN A 1054 -29.05 29.81 -20.69
C GLN A 1054 -28.33 30.28 -19.43
N TYR A 1055 -27.19 29.67 -19.11
CA TYR A 1055 -26.38 30.03 -17.95
C TYR A 1055 -25.48 31.24 -18.22
N ILE A 1056 -25.28 32.07 -17.19
CA ILE A 1056 -24.52 33.32 -17.22
C ILE A 1056 -23.43 33.25 -16.13
N GLY A 1057 -22.20 33.65 -16.47
CA GLY A 1057 -21.01 33.41 -15.64
C GLY A 1057 -20.52 31.95 -15.71
N ASN A 1058 -19.41 31.65 -15.04
CA ASN A 1058 -18.92 30.28 -14.84
C ASN A 1058 -19.73 29.55 -13.74
N LEU A 1059 -19.36 28.31 -13.40
CA LEU A 1059 -19.91 27.58 -12.25
C LEU A 1059 -18.75 27.11 -11.38
N ASP A 1060 -18.08 28.08 -10.77
CA ASP A 1060 -16.87 27.86 -9.99
C ASP A 1060 -17.29 27.50 -8.56
N TYR A 1061 -16.80 26.35 -8.07
CA TYR A 1061 -17.23 25.76 -6.81
C TYR A 1061 -16.22 26.04 -5.70
N THR A 1062 -16.66 26.73 -4.66
CA THR A 1062 -15.87 26.87 -3.43
C THR A 1062 -16.17 25.70 -2.49
N THR A 1063 -15.11 25.06 -1.98
CA THR A 1063 -15.21 24.07 -0.90
C THR A 1063 -15.50 24.79 0.42
N LEU A 1064 -16.47 24.27 1.18
CA LEU A 1064 -16.92 24.82 2.45
C LEU A 1064 -16.35 24.05 3.65
N THR A 1065 -16.11 24.80 4.71
CA THR A 1065 -15.77 24.34 6.07
C THR A 1065 -17.00 24.39 6.99
N ASP A 1066 -16.85 24.01 8.26
CA ASP A 1066 -17.85 24.15 9.32
C ASP A 1066 -17.97 25.58 9.92
N SER A 1067 -17.09 26.50 9.48
CA SER A 1067 -17.13 27.92 9.81
C SER A 1067 -17.82 28.74 8.71
N TRP A 1068 -18.47 29.84 9.07
CA TRP A 1068 -19.07 30.78 8.10
C TRP A 1068 -17.98 31.48 7.29
N GLN A 1069 -17.93 31.20 5.98
CA GLN A 1069 -16.98 31.81 5.05
C GLN A 1069 -17.69 32.84 4.17
N LYS A 1070 -17.14 34.06 4.08
CA LYS A 1070 -17.59 35.04 3.08
C LYS A 1070 -17.11 34.61 1.69
N LEU A 1071 -18.03 34.54 0.74
CA LEU A 1071 -17.79 34.15 -0.65
C LEU A 1071 -18.26 35.26 -1.59
N THR A 1072 -17.47 35.54 -2.62
CA THR A 1072 -17.73 36.62 -3.59
C THR A 1072 -17.71 36.05 -5.01
N GLN A 1073 -18.77 36.30 -5.79
CA GLN A 1073 -18.96 35.82 -7.16
C GLN A 1073 -19.46 36.93 -8.08
N THR A 1074 -18.68 37.25 -9.10
CA THR A 1074 -19.08 38.20 -10.16
C THR A 1074 -19.92 37.53 -11.25
N ILE A 1075 -20.98 38.20 -11.72
CA ILE A 1075 -21.92 37.73 -12.76
C ILE A 1075 -22.03 38.79 -13.88
N PRO A 1076 -21.42 38.56 -15.07
CA PRO A 1076 -21.46 39.52 -16.18
C PRO A 1076 -22.72 39.35 -17.06
N VAL A 1077 -23.54 40.39 -17.18
CA VAL A 1077 -24.80 40.39 -17.94
C VAL A 1077 -24.67 41.30 -19.17
N SER A 1078 -24.42 40.68 -20.33
CA SER A 1078 -24.05 41.35 -21.59
C SER A 1078 -25.18 42.04 -22.37
N SER A 1079 -26.41 42.01 -21.85
CA SER A 1079 -27.57 42.73 -22.37
C SER A 1079 -28.69 42.69 -21.32
N SER A 1080 -29.65 43.61 -21.38
CA SER A 1080 -30.75 43.65 -20.40
C SER A 1080 -31.72 42.48 -20.57
N LEU A 1081 -32.09 41.83 -19.46
CA LEU A 1081 -32.86 40.58 -19.39
C LEU A 1081 -34.20 40.80 -18.68
N ALA A 1082 -35.26 40.07 -19.08
CA ALA A 1082 -36.60 40.18 -18.49
C ALA A 1082 -36.96 39.01 -17.56
N ASP A 1083 -36.28 37.88 -17.71
CA ASP A 1083 -36.48 36.63 -16.98
C ASP A 1083 -35.11 36.06 -16.57
N PHE A 1084 -34.39 36.81 -15.73
CA PHE A 1084 -33.18 36.34 -15.05
C PHE A 1084 -33.56 35.61 -13.74
N GLN A 1085 -32.80 34.59 -13.37
CA GLN A 1085 -32.85 33.92 -12.08
C GLN A 1085 -31.43 33.71 -11.56
N LEU A 1086 -31.19 33.96 -10.28
CA LEU A 1086 -29.96 33.53 -9.62
C LEU A 1086 -30.15 32.09 -9.09
N THR A 1087 -29.09 31.28 -9.12
CA THR A 1087 -29.11 29.90 -8.59
C THR A 1087 -28.00 29.69 -7.57
N ILE A 1088 -28.36 29.13 -6.43
CA ILE A 1088 -27.43 28.50 -5.47
C ILE A 1088 -27.32 27.03 -5.88
N SER A 1089 -26.11 26.58 -6.20
CA SER A 1089 -25.79 25.18 -6.54
C SER A 1089 -24.97 24.55 -5.41
N VAL A 1090 -25.39 23.38 -4.91
CA VAL A 1090 -24.67 22.63 -3.87
C VAL A 1090 -24.44 21.17 -4.29
N LYS A 1091 -23.30 20.62 -3.88
CA LYS A 1091 -22.98 19.19 -3.95
C LYS A 1091 -22.04 18.79 -2.82
N SER A 1092 -22.02 17.51 -2.47
CA SER A 1092 -21.00 16.92 -1.59
C SER A 1092 -20.66 15.54 -2.11
N ASP A 1093 -19.42 15.14 -1.93
CA ASP A 1093 -18.93 13.81 -2.32
C ASP A 1093 -19.53 12.70 -1.42
N VAL A 1094 -20.21 13.07 -0.31
CA VAL A 1094 -21.10 12.21 0.50
C VAL A 1094 -22.55 12.69 0.38
N SER A 1095 -23.49 11.76 0.18
CA SER A 1095 -24.91 12.10 0.03
C SER A 1095 -25.64 12.27 1.36
N GLY A 1096 -26.42 13.35 1.51
CA GLY A 1096 -27.38 13.53 2.60
C GLY A 1096 -26.96 14.49 3.72
N GLN A 1097 -25.86 15.23 3.57
CA GLN A 1097 -25.37 16.22 4.52
C GLN A 1097 -26.00 17.62 4.25
N TYR A 1098 -25.58 18.69 4.94
CA TYR A 1098 -26.25 20.00 4.86
C TYR A 1098 -25.28 21.18 4.67
N VAL A 1099 -25.49 21.94 3.59
CA VAL A 1099 -24.89 23.27 3.37
C VAL A 1099 -25.83 24.33 3.90
N LEU A 1100 -25.28 25.36 4.55
CA LEU A 1100 -25.98 26.56 4.98
C LEU A 1100 -25.48 27.74 4.14
N VAL A 1101 -26.41 28.64 3.80
CA VAL A 1101 -26.16 29.87 3.04
C VAL A 1101 -26.93 31.01 3.70
N ASP A 1102 -26.30 32.18 3.80
CA ASP A 1102 -26.84 33.34 4.50
C ASP A 1102 -26.36 34.68 3.89
N ASP A 1103 -27.02 35.78 4.24
CA ASP A 1103 -26.65 37.17 3.88
C ASP A 1103 -26.24 37.38 2.40
N LEU A 1104 -27.00 36.82 1.45
CA LEU A 1104 -26.70 36.96 0.01
C LEU A 1104 -27.08 38.34 -0.53
N VAL A 1105 -26.06 39.16 -0.80
CA VAL A 1105 -26.16 40.52 -1.33
C VAL A 1105 -25.49 40.57 -2.71
N CYS A 1106 -26.27 40.75 -3.78
CA CYS A 1106 -25.75 41.13 -5.09
C CYS A 1106 -25.99 42.61 -5.39
N ILE A 1107 -24.93 43.32 -5.77
CA ILE A 1107 -24.89 44.74 -6.14
C ILE A 1107 -24.48 44.83 -7.62
N LYS A 1108 -24.71 45.98 -8.28
CA LYS A 1108 -24.24 46.24 -9.64
C LYS A 1108 -22.94 47.03 -9.61
N ASP A 1109 -21.97 46.59 -10.41
CA ASP A 1109 -20.68 47.27 -10.62
C ASP A 1109 -20.79 48.45 -11.62
#